data_AF-A0A6C0K725-F1
#
_entry.id   AF-A0A6C0K725-F1
#
_cell.length_a   1.000
_cell.length_b   1.000
_cell.length_c   1.000
_cell.angle_alpha   90.00
_cell.angle_beta   90.00
_cell.angle_gamma   90.00
#
_symmetry.space_group_name_H-M   'P 1'
#
loop_
_entity.id
_entity.type
_entity.pdbx_description
1 polymer ?
#
loop_
_entity_poly.entity_id
_entity_poly.type
_entity_poly.pdbx_seq_one_letter_code
_entity_poly.pdbx_strand_id
1 'polypeptide(L)'
;MSRASSGSIDYDDYFRKEGNSKRAECIRNRTNFTVPKSFHLVDKKDFNPDMLKLYIANDASPKLKLLLNKIKLLDEQDMRLSGKLHKHLIFTDVNRSTYGAKILASALTASGMNLIYHPQGRGFSMVDDSELRKTKNNNYAALLSKSFFERPVNTKIRKAVLDKFNSRPDNTYGELIRFIILDQGFKEGIDLFDVKYVHLFEPLAVNADEKQAIGRATRFCGQKGLEFHPRYGWPLYVFKYDVVIPKELKQKYMDAETLFELYIKKSNLDMRKIIFANQLESATIGASVDKELNKAIHQFAIEKPANILKSSGSKGSGSKGSGSKGSSGGGGAAGKPKSAKASPPAKIMNLEKMQEYIKKNFNAFKYPPLVFENKCVGGGTNGNIVSFTPTQDFVRHYFQPQSAYKGLLLHHSVGTGKTCTAIATATTSFDKENYTILWVTRHTLKTDIWKNMFGQVCSISIQEKIKNGLVLPNKITSKSKYISGNWIEPISYKQFSNMLLKKNKVYNEMVRRNGSDDPLRKTLLIIDEAHKLYSPTVAKSEQANTNILEKMIQKSYDKSGADSVRVLLMTATPFTEDGMEMIKLLNLLREDTKFDTDFSEFSSTYLDDGGYFTKVGLRQFQDKVSGYISYLNRSQDARNFAHPVIKNVYAKMSLEKKEDKAAADAAASGSAAADASGAKLKMSKADKDNMKEIKSELKELLKQEKALDIHEKELKACVKMAATNYKAASKNIMSQRKEGEKKCKKEPKDMVKACNDKALAEYNELLKKIDRENDMEMLRCANKNRQAKSNSNVKKMMERKKALEAEIAKYNKGLARIKDNKEKNKEKRADIKVFAIKKNDLKEKTKELRKSIVELEEKYKASQRKIGEITDKVERRKALAELKMSSAYLLAKKELKELRAQASKLNSQQQLMKVSYGFKKIKQISQQYAIDKYCV
;
A
#
# COMPACT_ATOMS: atom_id res chain seq x y z
N MET A 1 18.53 28.05 -21.10
CA MET A 1 17.27 27.51 -20.54
C MET A 1 16.23 27.38 -21.65
N SER A 2 16.24 26.27 -22.40
CA SER A 2 15.35 26.05 -23.54
C SER A 2 14.29 24.98 -23.25
N ARG A 3 13.03 25.36 -23.52
CA ARG A 3 11.85 24.56 -23.88
C ARG A 3 11.68 23.17 -23.23
N ALA A 4 10.96 23.13 -22.12
CA ALA A 4 10.16 21.96 -21.73
C ALA A 4 8.81 22.01 -22.47
N SER A 5 8.72 21.27 -23.58
CA SER A 5 7.46 21.00 -24.27
C SER A 5 6.56 20.11 -23.42
N SER A 6 5.26 20.39 -23.47
CA SER A 6 4.20 19.76 -22.70
C SER A 6 3.81 18.37 -23.23
N GLY A 7 4.79 17.47 -23.31
CA GLY A 7 4.58 16.03 -23.38
C GLY A 7 4.48 15.45 -21.98
N SER A 8 3.67 14.41 -21.80
CA SER A 8 3.76 13.54 -20.62
C SER A 8 5.19 13.00 -20.54
N ILE A 9 6.05 13.64 -19.74
CA ILE A 9 7.28 13.01 -19.30
C ILE A 9 6.82 11.81 -18.45
N ASP A 10 6.92 10.64 -19.04
CA ASP A 10 6.79 9.35 -18.37
C ASP A 10 7.93 9.28 -17.35
N TYR A 11 7.65 9.76 -16.13
CA TYR A 11 8.61 9.84 -15.03
C TYR A 11 9.14 8.45 -14.61
N ASP A 12 8.53 7.39 -15.14
CA ASP A 12 8.94 6.02 -14.93
C ASP A 12 10.21 5.64 -15.73
N ASP A 13 10.64 6.46 -16.70
CA ASP A 13 11.94 6.33 -17.40
C ASP A 13 13.10 7.01 -16.63
N TYR A 14 12.80 7.69 -15.52
CA TYR A 14 13.77 8.44 -14.70
C TYR A 14 14.59 7.54 -13.76
N PHE A 15 14.16 6.29 -13.52
CA PHE A 15 14.81 5.37 -12.56
C PHE A 15 15.92 4.51 -13.16
N ARG A 16 16.08 4.49 -14.50
CA ARG A 16 17.13 3.71 -15.16
C ARG A 16 18.54 4.33 -15.06
N LYS A 17 18.65 5.62 -14.70
CA LYS A 17 19.91 6.37 -14.82
C LYS A 17 20.67 6.69 -13.51
N GLU A 18 20.18 6.37 -12.31
CA GLU A 18 20.91 6.73 -11.06
C GLU A 18 20.76 5.71 -9.90
N GLY A 19 21.70 5.78 -8.94
CA GLY A 19 22.15 4.76 -7.95
C GLY A 19 21.15 3.99 -7.06
N ASN A 20 21.70 3.06 -6.25
CA ASN A 20 20.99 2.04 -5.46
C ASN A 20 19.78 2.55 -4.63
N SER A 21 19.87 3.74 -4.04
CA SER A 21 18.79 4.35 -3.23
C SER A 21 17.48 4.57 -4.02
N LYS A 22 17.56 4.96 -5.30
CA LYS A 22 16.37 5.18 -6.16
C LYS A 22 15.69 3.88 -6.56
N ARG A 23 16.46 2.80 -6.77
CA ARG A 23 15.94 1.46 -7.05
C ARG A 23 15.17 0.90 -5.84
N ALA A 24 15.72 1.10 -4.64
CA ALA A 24 15.04 0.73 -3.40
C ALA A 24 13.71 1.48 -3.23
N GLU A 25 13.68 2.80 -3.43
CA GLU A 25 12.44 3.57 -3.37
C GLU A 25 11.42 3.11 -4.43
N CYS A 26 11.88 2.76 -5.63
CA CYS A 26 11.04 2.16 -6.68
C CYS A 26 10.37 0.87 -6.18
N ILE A 27 11.16 -0.08 -5.64
CA ILE A 27 10.64 -1.35 -5.10
C ILE A 27 9.61 -1.06 -4.00
N ARG A 28 9.94 -0.19 -3.04
CA ARG A 28 9.04 0.18 -1.93
C ARG A 28 7.70 0.73 -2.42
N ASN A 29 7.71 1.59 -3.44
CA ASN A 29 6.49 2.11 -4.06
C ASN A 29 5.68 0.99 -4.75
N ARG A 30 6.33 0.14 -5.56
CA ARG A 30 5.68 -0.91 -6.35
C ARG A 30 5.13 -2.07 -5.48
N THR A 31 5.64 -2.23 -4.26
CA THR A 31 5.06 -3.13 -3.24
C THR A 31 3.61 -2.73 -2.89
N ASN A 32 3.29 -1.43 -2.91
CA ASN A 32 1.96 -0.93 -2.56
C ASN A 32 0.98 -0.97 -3.73
N PHE A 33 1.43 -0.62 -4.93
CA PHE A 33 0.63 -0.63 -6.15
C PHE A 33 1.57 -0.64 -7.35
N THR A 34 1.23 -1.34 -8.43
CA THR A 34 2.07 -1.38 -9.64
C THR A 34 2.26 -0.01 -10.26
N VAL A 35 1.39 0.48 -11.15
CA VAL A 35 1.53 1.82 -11.75
C VAL A 35 0.26 2.63 -11.54
N PRO A 36 0.22 3.54 -10.54
CA PRO A 36 -0.91 4.43 -10.33
C PRO A 36 -1.08 5.37 -11.53
N LYS A 37 -2.31 5.45 -12.06
CA LYS A 37 -2.72 6.38 -13.12
C LYS A 37 -3.63 7.44 -12.52
N SER A 38 -3.82 8.56 -13.22
CA SER A 38 -4.68 9.65 -12.74
C SER A 38 -6.09 9.17 -12.39
N PHE A 39 -6.68 8.34 -13.26
CA PHE A 39 -8.00 7.75 -13.04
C PHE A 39 -8.07 6.71 -11.90
N HIS A 40 -6.94 6.32 -11.29
CA HIS A 40 -6.93 5.52 -10.06
C HIS A 40 -7.02 6.37 -8.79
N LEU A 41 -6.85 7.69 -8.89
CA LEU A 41 -6.67 8.56 -7.74
C LEU A 41 -7.90 9.45 -7.51
N VAL A 42 -8.54 9.34 -6.34
CA VAL A 42 -9.75 10.08 -5.95
C VAL A 42 -9.55 11.60 -5.99
N ASP A 43 -8.31 12.07 -5.82
CA ASP A 43 -7.98 13.49 -5.86
C ASP A 43 -7.77 14.05 -7.27
N LYS A 44 -8.06 13.24 -8.31
CA LYS A 44 -8.00 13.62 -9.72
C LYS A 44 -9.39 13.70 -10.34
N LYS A 45 -9.57 14.68 -11.22
CA LYS A 45 -10.86 14.94 -11.89
C LYS A 45 -11.36 13.75 -12.71
N ASP A 46 -10.46 12.89 -13.20
CA ASP A 46 -10.75 11.72 -14.03
C ASP A 46 -10.79 10.40 -13.26
N PHE A 47 -10.87 10.44 -11.92
CA PHE A 47 -11.04 9.25 -11.09
C PHE A 47 -12.18 8.36 -11.61
N ASN A 48 -11.89 7.07 -11.74
CA ASN A 48 -12.82 6.03 -12.15
C ASN A 48 -12.73 4.86 -11.15
N PRO A 49 -13.70 4.72 -10.22
CA PRO A 49 -13.67 3.71 -9.18
C PRO A 49 -13.72 2.28 -9.74
N ASP A 50 -14.46 2.05 -10.82
CA ASP A 50 -14.60 0.71 -11.42
C ASP A 50 -13.32 0.26 -12.13
N MET A 51 -12.60 1.19 -12.76
CA MET A 51 -11.27 0.90 -13.29
C MET A 51 -10.28 0.57 -12.17
N LEU A 52 -10.31 1.30 -11.05
CA LEU A 52 -9.46 0.96 -9.90
C LEU A 52 -9.80 -0.43 -9.34
N LYS A 53 -11.10 -0.74 -9.13
CA LYS A 53 -11.55 -2.07 -8.71
C LYS A 53 -11.06 -3.15 -9.64
N LEU A 54 -11.19 -2.93 -10.95
CA LEU A 54 -10.73 -3.87 -11.98
C LEU A 54 -9.22 -4.12 -11.88
N TYR A 55 -8.42 -3.07 -11.69
CA TYR A 55 -6.97 -3.17 -11.51
C TYR A 55 -6.61 -3.94 -10.23
N ILE A 56 -7.26 -3.64 -9.10
CA ILE A 56 -7.05 -4.36 -7.83
C ILE A 56 -7.46 -5.83 -7.97
N ALA A 57 -8.58 -6.13 -8.61
CA ALA A 57 -9.06 -7.49 -8.84
C ALA A 57 -8.08 -8.31 -9.68
N ASN A 58 -7.40 -7.68 -10.64
CA ASN A 58 -6.32 -8.24 -11.48
C ASN A 58 -4.93 -8.02 -10.88
N ASP A 59 -4.84 -7.95 -9.55
CA ASP A 59 -3.62 -8.01 -8.76
C ASP A 59 -2.58 -6.90 -9.06
N ALA A 60 -3.04 -5.70 -9.43
CA ALA A 60 -2.21 -4.48 -9.43
C ALA A 60 -1.70 -4.11 -8.04
N SER A 61 -2.39 -4.58 -7.00
CA SER A 61 -1.95 -4.52 -5.62
C SER A 61 -2.57 -5.68 -4.84
N PRO A 62 -1.88 -6.83 -4.75
CA PRO A 62 -2.30 -7.95 -3.93
C PRO A 62 -2.49 -7.56 -2.47
N LYS A 63 -1.65 -6.63 -1.99
CA LYS A 63 -1.68 -6.11 -0.62
C LYS A 63 -2.93 -5.29 -0.32
N LEU A 64 -3.32 -4.40 -1.23
CA LEU A 64 -4.54 -3.60 -1.09
C LEU A 64 -5.80 -4.47 -1.16
N LYS A 65 -5.82 -5.46 -2.07
CA LYS A 65 -6.88 -6.47 -2.14
C LYS A 65 -7.01 -7.23 -0.81
N LEU A 66 -5.89 -7.67 -0.24
CA LEU A 66 -5.85 -8.38 1.03
C LEU A 66 -6.27 -7.50 2.22
N LEU A 67 -5.89 -6.22 2.24
CA LEU A 67 -6.36 -5.24 3.24
C LEU A 67 -7.88 -5.12 3.22
N LEU A 68 -8.48 -4.88 2.05
CA LEU A 68 -9.94 -4.72 1.92
C LEU A 68 -10.69 -6.01 2.32
N ASN A 69 -10.19 -7.18 1.93
CA ASN A 69 -10.77 -8.45 2.35
C ASN A 69 -10.64 -8.70 3.85
N LYS A 70 -9.50 -8.33 4.46
CA LYS A 70 -9.30 -8.44 5.90
C LYS A 70 -10.29 -7.54 6.65
N ILE A 71 -10.53 -6.32 6.19
CA ILE A 71 -11.53 -5.42 6.78
C ILE A 71 -12.90 -6.10 6.76
N LYS A 72 -13.37 -6.59 5.61
CA LYS A 72 -14.66 -7.30 5.51
C LYS A 72 -14.79 -8.47 6.50
N LEU A 73 -13.74 -9.29 6.64
CA LEU A 73 -13.73 -10.39 7.59
C LEU A 73 -13.82 -9.93 9.06
N LEU A 74 -13.18 -8.80 9.40
CA LEU A 74 -13.28 -8.21 10.74
C LEU A 74 -14.69 -7.67 10.98
N ASP A 75 -15.30 -7.04 9.98
CA ASP A 75 -16.67 -6.51 10.06
C ASP A 75 -17.67 -7.63 10.33
N GLU A 76 -17.58 -8.74 9.59
CA GLU A 76 -18.40 -9.93 9.80
C GLU A 76 -18.18 -10.54 11.20
N GLN A 77 -16.94 -10.53 11.71
CA GLN A 77 -16.65 -11.00 13.06
C GLN A 77 -17.24 -10.08 14.13
N ASP A 78 -17.09 -8.77 13.97
CA ASP A 78 -17.57 -7.78 14.94
C ASP A 78 -19.10 -7.73 15.00
N MET A 79 -19.76 -7.75 13.84
CA MET A 79 -21.22 -7.83 13.78
C MET A 79 -21.75 -9.10 14.44
N ARG A 80 -21.04 -10.24 14.32
CA ARG A 80 -21.42 -11.48 15.01
C ARG A 80 -21.22 -11.43 16.52
N LEU A 81 -20.16 -10.78 17.00
CA LEU A 81 -19.79 -10.79 18.42
C LEU A 81 -20.50 -9.71 19.25
N SER A 82 -20.65 -8.50 18.70
CA SER A 82 -21.15 -7.34 19.44
C SER A 82 -22.25 -6.57 18.72
N GLY A 83 -22.57 -6.91 17.46
CA GLY A 83 -23.50 -6.15 16.63
C GLY A 83 -23.02 -4.74 16.27
N LYS A 84 -21.76 -4.41 16.54
CA LYS A 84 -21.18 -3.08 16.32
C LYS A 84 -19.94 -3.18 15.43
N LEU A 85 -19.78 -2.22 14.54
CA LEU A 85 -18.52 -2.03 13.82
C LEU A 85 -17.53 -1.24 14.68
N HIS A 86 -16.28 -1.16 14.25
CA HIS A 86 -15.24 -0.43 14.99
C HIS A 86 -14.40 0.45 14.08
N LYS A 87 -13.66 1.37 14.72
CA LYS A 87 -12.76 2.29 14.05
C LYS A 87 -11.43 1.64 13.68
N HIS A 88 -10.90 2.06 12.52
CA HIS A 88 -9.65 1.59 11.95
C HIS A 88 -8.69 2.76 11.70
N LEU A 89 -7.42 2.55 12.04
CA LEU A 89 -6.30 3.34 11.56
C LEU A 89 -5.61 2.60 10.41
N ILE A 90 -5.40 3.26 9.27
CA ILE A 90 -4.56 2.76 8.19
C ILE A 90 -3.35 3.67 8.05
N PHE A 91 -2.15 3.15 8.26
CA PHE A 91 -0.90 3.89 8.21
C PHE A 91 -0.03 3.45 7.02
N THR A 92 0.60 4.41 6.34
CA THR A 92 1.55 4.19 5.25
C THR A 92 2.77 5.10 5.41
N ASP A 93 3.94 4.52 5.28
CA ASP A 93 5.25 5.18 5.38
C ASP A 93 5.84 5.51 4.01
N VAL A 94 5.20 5.10 2.92
CA VAL A 94 5.62 5.48 1.57
C VAL A 94 5.53 7.00 1.37
N ASN A 95 6.69 7.62 1.17
CA ASN A 95 6.85 9.05 0.92
C ASN A 95 6.01 9.53 -0.29
N ARG A 96 5.92 8.71 -1.35
CA ARG A 96 5.14 9.07 -2.55
C ARG A 96 3.65 8.79 -2.33
N SER A 97 2.90 9.83 -1.97
CA SER A 97 1.48 9.71 -1.60
C SER A 97 0.58 9.04 -2.65
N THR A 98 0.94 9.02 -3.93
CA THR A 98 0.23 8.27 -4.98
C THR A 98 0.34 6.75 -4.87
N TYR A 99 1.35 6.23 -4.16
CA TYR A 99 1.54 4.82 -3.82
C TYR A 99 1.18 4.53 -2.36
N GLY A 100 1.04 5.56 -1.52
CA GLY A 100 0.58 5.45 -0.13
C GLY A 100 -0.84 5.98 0.07
N ALA A 101 -0.97 7.09 0.80
CA ALA A 101 -2.26 7.53 1.33
C ALA A 101 -3.33 7.84 0.27
N LYS A 102 -2.96 8.34 -0.91
CA LYS A 102 -3.94 8.65 -1.97
C LYS A 102 -4.53 7.40 -2.59
N ILE A 103 -3.73 6.37 -2.86
CA ILE A 103 -4.27 5.12 -3.44
C ILE A 103 -5.13 4.38 -2.43
N LEU A 104 -4.77 4.42 -1.13
CA LEU A 104 -5.60 3.91 -0.03
C LEU A 104 -6.95 4.63 0.04
N ALA A 105 -6.95 5.98 0.03
CA ALA A 105 -8.17 6.77 0.02
C ALA A 105 -9.04 6.47 -1.21
N SER A 106 -8.40 6.27 -2.36
CA SER A 106 -9.08 5.94 -3.61
C SER A 106 -9.73 4.56 -3.57
N ALA A 107 -9.08 3.58 -2.94
CA ALA A 107 -9.63 2.23 -2.77
C ALA A 107 -10.79 2.19 -1.78
N LEU A 108 -10.74 2.95 -0.68
CA LEU A 108 -11.90 3.11 0.21
C LEU A 108 -13.07 3.78 -0.52
N THR A 109 -12.81 4.86 -1.27
CA THR A 109 -13.84 5.54 -2.08
C THR A 109 -14.45 4.60 -3.10
N ALA A 110 -13.62 3.85 -3.83
CA ALA A 110 -14.10 2.87 -4.79
C ALA A 110 -14.94 1.78 -4.11
N SER A 111 -14.61 1.40 -2.87
CA SER A 111 -15.35 0.42 -2.08
C SER A 111 -16.66 0.97 -1.48
N GLY A 112 -17.06 2.20 -1.82
CA GLY A 112 -18.33 2.81 -1.38
C GLY A 112 -18.22 3.68 -0.12
N MET A 113 -17.00 3.98 0.35
CA MET A 113 -16.79 4.88 1.49
C MET A 113 -16.77 6.35 1.08
N ASN A 114 -17.17 7.23 1.99
CA ASN A 114 -17.32 8.66 1.74
C ASN A 114 -16.27 9.47 2.50
N LEU A 115 -15.61 10.41 1.81
CA LEU A 115 -14.66 11.33 2.42
C LEU A 115 -15.42 12.40 3.21
N ILE A 116 -15.04 12.61 4.47
CA ILE A 116 -15.78 13.48 5.41
C ILE A 116 -15.49 14.98 5.27
N TYR A 117 -14.74 15.37 4.25
CA TYR A 117 -14.48 16.77 3.91
C TYR A 117 -14.30 16.90 2.40
N HIS A 118 -14.55 18.09 1.87
CA HIS A 118 -14.44 18.38 0.44
C HIS A 118 -13.59 19.63 0.19
N PRO A 119 -12.96 19.76 -0.99
CA PRO A 119 -12.13 20.93 -1.29
C PRO A 119 -12.99 22.20 -1.36
N GLN A 120 -12.62 23.24 -0.60
CA GLN A 120 -13.28 24.54 -0.61
C GLN A 120 -12.26 25.68 -0.56
N GLY A 121 -12.33 26.61 -1.50
CA GLY A 121 -11.34 27.68 -1.62
C GLY A 121 -9.91 27.13 -1.71
N ARG A 122 -9.01 27.64 -0.84
CA ARG A 122 -7.61 27.18 -0.70
C ARG A 122 -7.42 25.99 0.26
N GLY A 123 -8.50 25.49 0.89
CA GLY A 123 -8.46 24.44 1.89
C GLY A 123 -9.61 23.45 1.75
N PHE A 124 -10.20 23.06 2.87
CA PHE A 124 -11.27 22.08 2.93
C PHE A 124 -12.38 22.53 3.86
N SER A 125 -13.60 22.08 3.57
CA SER A 125 -14.74 22.17 4.47
C SER A 125 -15.18 20.78 4.89
N MET A 126 -15.66 20.65 6.13
CA MET A 126 -16.22 19.41 6.64
C MET A 126 -17.60 19.17 6.02
N VAL A 127 -17.97 17.90 5.91
CA VAL A 127 -19.35 17.49 5.63
C VAL A 127 -20.15 17.56 6.94
N ASP A 128 -21.40 18.01 6.85
CA ASP A 128 -22.29 18.17 8.00
C ASP A 128 -22.70 16.82 8.59
N ASP A 129 -22.99 16.81 9.90
CA ASP A 129 -23.31 15.56 10.61
C ASP A 129 -24.60 14.90 10.14
N SER A 130 -25.58 15.68 9.68
CA SER A 130 -26.81 15.15 9.09
C SER A 130 -26.51 14.30 7.85
N GLU A 131 -25.60 14.74 6.98
CA GLU A 131 -25.17 14.00 5.80
C GLU A 131 -24.29 12.79 6.17
N LEU A 132 -23.36 12.96 7.11
CA LEU A 132 -22.52 11.84 7.56
C LEU A 132 -23.34 10.70 8.18
N ARG A 133 -24.44 11.02 8.88
CA ARG A 133 -25.35 10.02 9.45
C ARG A 133 -26.13 9.24 8.39
N LYS A 134 -26.39 9.79 7.20
CA LYS A 134 -26.99 9.04 6.08
C LYS A 134 -26.06 7.94 5.57
N THR A 135 -24.75 8.15 5.65
CA THR A 135 -23.71 7.19 5.28
C THR A 135 -23.03 6.57 6.50
N LYS A 136 -23.80 6.37 7.59
CA LYS A 136 -23.34 5.79 8.86
C LYS A 136 -22.44 4.57 8.63
N ASN A 137 -21.30 4.52 9.34
CA ASN A 137 -20.27 3.49 9.24
C ASN A 137 -19.49 3.44 7.90
N ASN A 138 -19.88 4.20 6.88
CA ASN A 138 -19.27 4.20 5.55
C ASN A 138 -18.52 5.51 5.26
N ASN A 139 -17.88 6.07 6.28
CA ASN A 139 -17.20 7.36 6.22
C ASN A 139 -15.72 7.22 6.59
N TYR A 140 -14.85 7.99 5.93
CA TYR A 140 -13.42 8.00 6.20
C TYR A 140 -12.79 9.39 6.13
N ALA A 141 -11.66 9.55 6.80
CA ALA A 141 -10.79 10.71 6.69
C ALA A 141 -9.39 10.29 6.20
N ALA A 142 -8.70 11.20 5.51
CA ALA A 142 -7.28 11.05 5.21
C ALA A 142 -6.53 12.29 5.69
N LEU A 143 -5.43 12.12 6.42
CA LEU A 143 -4.53 13.20 6.80
C LEU A 143 -3.16 12.94 6.18
N LEU A 144 -2.75 13.83 5.28
CA LEU A 144 -1.53 13.70 4.48
C LEU A 144 -0.58 14.87 4.72
N SER A 145 0.71 14.57 4.82
CA SER A 145 1.80 15.54 4.91
C SER A 145 1.93 16.37 3.64
N LYS A 146 1.60 15.76 2.50
CA LYS A 146 1.58 16.37 1.16
C LYS A 146 0.18 16.85 0.79
N SER A 147 0.07 17.57 -0.33
CA SER A 147 -1.23 18.08 -0.80
C SER A 147 -2.20 16.96 -1.17
N PHE A 148 -3.48 17.18 -0.85
CA PHE A 148 -4.61 16.37 -1.27
C PHE A 148 -5.59 17.27 -2.05
N PHE A 149 -6.14 16.81 -3.17
CA PHE A 149 -6.91 17.66 -4.09
C PHE A 149 -6.20 18.98 -4.45
N GLU A 150 -4.88 18.93 -4.63
CA GLU A 150 -4.01 20.11 -4.90
C GLU A 150 -4.04 21.20 -3.81
N ARG A 151 -4.49 20.86 -2.59
CA ARG A 151 -4.59 21.77 -1.44
C ARG A 151 -3.85 21.20 -0.24
N PRO A 152 -3.27 22.05 0.63
CA PRO A 152 -2.63 21.59 1.86
C PRO A 152 -3.68 21.13 2.88
N VAL A 153 -3.43 20.00 3.55
CA VAL A 153 -4.21 19.57 4.73
C VAL A 153 -3.73 20.38 5.94
N ASN A 154 -4.27 21.58 6.08
CA ASN A 154 -3.84 22.54 7.10
C ASN A 154 -4.27 22.16 8.54
N THR A 155 -3.83 22.95 9.52
CA THR A 155 -4.13 22.71 10.94
C THR A 155 -5.62 22.81 11.27
N LYS A 156 -6.38 23.67 10.58
CA LYS A 156 -7.84 23.81 10.77
C LYS A 156 -8.57 22.51 10.45
N ILE A 157 -8.34 21.95 9.26
CA ILE A 157 -9.00 20.70 8.86
C ILE A 157 -8.52 19.53 9.71
N ARG A 158 -7.22 19.46 10.02
CA ARG A 158 -6.65 18.43 10.90
C ARG A 158 -7.36 18.40 12.25
N LYS A 159 -7.54 19.56 12.88
CA LYS A 159 -8.23 19.68 14.16
C LYS A 159 -9.68 19.22 14.04
N ALA A 160 -10.43 19.70 13.05
CA ALA A 160 -11.82 19.32 12.84
C ALA A 160 -12.01 17.80 12.63
N VAL A 161 -11.12 17.16 11.86
CA VAL A 161 -11.12 15.71 11.64
C VAL A 161 -10.88 14.95 12.95
N LEU A 162 -9.85 15.35 13.73
CA LEU A 162 -9.49 14.67 14.97
C LEU A 162 -10.55 14.86 16.06
N ASP A 163 -11.09 16.08 16.21
CA ASP A 163 -12.15 16.39 17.16
C ASP A 163 -13.39 15.52 16.89
N LYS A 164 -13.77 15.36 15.61
CA LYS A 164 -14.89 14.50 15.21
C LYS A 164 -14.58 13.01 15.37
N PHE A 165 -13.39 12.56 14.96
CA PHE A 165 -12.98 11.16 15.08
C PHE A 165 -12.96 10.67 16.54
N ASN A 166 -12.54 11.55 17.46
CA ASN A 166 -12.40 11.28 18.90
C ASN A 166 -13.66 11.62 19.72
N SER A 167 -14.72 12.11 19.09
CA SER A 167 -15.97 12.46 19.77
C SER A 167 -16.61 11.23 20.44
N ARG A 168 -17.08 11.41 21.67
CA ARG A 168 -17.78 10.41 22.47
C ARG A 168 -19.06 11.02 23.04
N PRO A 169 -20.20 10.29 23.03
CA PRO A 169 -20.36 8.94 22.47
C PRO A 169 -20.52 8.91 20.93
N ASP A 170 -20.62 10.06 20.27
CA ASP A 170 -21.06 10.20 18.87
C ASP A 170 -20.28 9.37 17.83
N ASN A 171 -18.99 9.12 18.04
CA ASN A 171 -18.16 8.35 17.11
C ASN A 171 -17.33 7.27 17.82
N THR A 172 -17.84 6.65 18.89
CA THR A 172 -17.12 5.57 19.59
C THR A 172 -16.91 4.34 18.69
N TYR A 173 -17.89 3.99 17.85
CA TYR A 173 -17.85 2.80 16.98
C TYR A 173 -17.64 3.14 15.50
N GLY A 174 -17.43 4.41 15.17
CA GLY A 174 -17.11 4.87 13.81
C GLY A 174 -18.32 5.26 12.97
N GLU A 175 -19.44 5.57 13.60
CA GLU A 175 -20.69 5.97 12.95
C GLU A 175 -20.49 7.17 12.02
N LEU A 176 -19.73 8.18 12.47
CA LEU A 176 -19.44 9.40 11.72
C LEU A 176 -18.15 9.31 10.91
N ILE A 177 -17.08 8.74 11.49
CA ILE A 177 -15.79 8.51 10.84
C ILE A 177 -15.24 7.16 11.30
N ARG A 178 -15.24 6.19 10.39
CA ARG A 178 -14.84 4.82 10.69
C ARG A 178 -13.36 4.55 10.41
N PHE A 179 -12.83 5.10 9.31
CA PHE A 179 -11.45 4.91 8.90
C PHE A 179 -10.69 6.23 8.91
N ILE A 180 -9.46 6.22 9.42
CA ILE A 180 -8.52 7.31 9.24
C ILE A 180 -7.24 6.81 8.56
N ILE A 181 -6.88 7.45 7.45
CA ILE A 181 -5.64 7.18 6.72
C ILE A 181 -4.59 8.21 7.12
N LEU A 182 -3.42 7.75 7.51
CA LEU A 182 -2.28 8.58 7.89
C LEU A 182 -1.05 8.23 7.07
N ASP A 183 -0.29 9.25 6.66
CA ASP A 183 1.03 9.05 6.06
C ASP A 183 2.17 9.28 7.07
N GLN A 184 3.42 9.08 6.63
CA GLN A 184 4.64 9.26 7.43
C GLN A 184 4.72 10.58 8.21
N GLY A 185 4.04 11.66 7.77
CA GLY A 185 4.08 12.94 8.48
C GLY A 185 3.23 12.98 9.76
N PHE A 186 2.48 11.92 10.04
CA PHE A 186 1.62 11.76 11.22
C PHE A 186 2.09 10.64 12.16
N LYS A 187 3.38 10.26 12.08
CA LYS A 187 4.04 9.43 13.12
C LYS A 187 3.98 10.07 14.50
N GLU A 188 3.80 11.40 14.56
CA GLU A 188 3.73 12.20 15.79
C GLU A 188 2.59 13.23 15.78
N GLY A 189 2.29 13.76 16.97
CA GLY A 189 1.44 14.95 17.14
C GLY A 189 -0.07 14.74 16.96
N ILE A 190 -0.54 13.49 17.02
CA ILE A 190 -1.97 13.15 17.01
C ILE A 190 -2.28 12.03 18.02
N ASP A 191 -3.53 12.00 18.45
CA ASP A 191 -4.12 11.00 19.35
C ASP A 191 -5.42 10.48 18.73
N LEU A 192 -5.59 9.16 18.69
CA LEU A 192 -6.77 8.50 18.16
C LEU A 192 -7.41 7.64 19.25
N PHE A 193 -8.69 7.88 19.52
CA PHE A 193 -9.45 7.20 20.56
C PHE A 193 -10.38 6.13 19.99
N ASP A 194 -10.64 5.09 20.78
CA ASP A 194 -11.52 3.96 20.49
C ASP A 194 -11.23 3.25 19.15
N VAL A 195 -9.96 3.29 18.71
CA VAL A 195 -9.48 2.47 17.60
C VAL A 195 -9.33 1.03 18.09
N LYS A 196 -9.91 0.08 17.35
CA LYS A 196 -9.77 -1.37 17.60
C LYS A 196 -8.76 -2.02 16.66
N TYR A 197 -8.64 -1.48 15.45
CA TYR A 197 -7.80 -2.05 14.39
C TYR A 197 -6.79 -1.04 13.84
N VAL A 198 -5.54 -1.47 13.74
CA VAL A 198 -4.46 -0.73 13.06
C VAL A 198 -3.97 -1.57 11.88
N HIS A 199 -3.86 -0.95 10.72
CA HIS A 199 -3.31 -1.55 9.51
C HIS A 199 -2.04 -0.80 9.13
N LEU A 200 -0.87 -1.42 9.33
CA LEU A 200 0.39 -0.93 8.82
C LEU A 200 0.54 -1.45 7.38
N PHE A 201 0.27 -0.59 6.40
CA PHE A 201 0.14 -1.03 5.02
C PHE A 201 1.45 -1.56 4.44
N GLU A 202 2.60 -1.20 5.01
CA GLU A 202 3.91 -1.79 4.74
C GLU A 202 4.71 -1.92 6.04
N PRO A 203 5.70 -2.84 6.12
CA PRO A 203 6.62 -2.87 7.25
C PRO A 203 7.43 -1.57 7.34
N LEU A 204 7.77 -1.20 8.56
CA LEU A 204 8.61 -0.06 8.87
C LEU A 204 10.05 -0.54 9.06
N ALA A 205 11.02 0.20 8.51
CA ALA A 205 12.43 -0.19 8.56
C ALA A 205 12.98 -0.19 9.99
N VAL A 206 12.45 0.69 10.84
CA VAL A 206 12.90 0.86 12.21
C VAL A 206 11.76 0.61 13.19
N ASN A 207 12.03 -0.16 14.24
CA ASN A 207 11.05 -0.50 15.28
C ASN A 207 10.52 0.73 16.03
N ALA A 208 11.31 1.81 16.11
CA ALA A 208 10.90 3.09 16.69
C ALA A 208 9.71 3.71 15.95
N ASP A 209 9.79 3.77 14.61
CA ASP A 209 8.70 4.29 13.77
C ASP A 209 7.41 3.50 13.94
N GLU A 210 7.54 2.18 14.10
CA GLU A 210 6.40 1.30 14.34
C GLU A 210 5.74 1.56 15.69
N LYS A 211 6.54 1.68 16.74
CA LYS A 211 6.05 2.07 18.08
C LYS A 211 5.37 3.44 18.03
N GLN A 212 5.88 4.39 17.25
CA GLN A 212 5.26 5.71 17.10
C GLN A 212 3.93 5.67 16.31
N ALA A 213 3.86 4.89 15.23
CA ALA A 213 2.65 4.73 14.43
C ALA A 213 1.53 4.02 15.20
N ILE A 214 1.83 2.91 15.88
CA ILE A 214 0.89 2.19 16.76
C ILE A 214 0.55 3.05 18.00
N GLY A 215 1.53 3.82 18.48
CA GLY A 215 1.42 4.77 19.58
C GLY A 215 0.30 5.80 19.43
N ARG A 216 -0.11 6.11 18.19
CA ARG A 216 -1.25 7.00 17.90
C ARG A 216 -2.58 6.44 18.41
N ALA A 217 -2.71 5.11 18.43
CA ALA A 217 -3.90 4.40 18.87
C ALA A 217 -3.78 3.82 20.29
N THR A 218 -2.62 3.88 20.96
CA THR A 218 -2.42 3.36 22.32
C THR A 218 -2.20 4.48 23.34
N ARG A 219 -3.17 5.39 23.43
CA ARG A 219 -3.12 6.51 24.39
C ARG A 219 -3.70 6.13 25.74
N PHE A 220 -3.30 6.85 26.77
CA PHE A 220 -3.80 6.65 28.13
C PHE A 220 -5.32 6.79 28.16
N CYS A 221 -6.03 5.74 28.59
CA CYS A 221 -7.48 5.61 28.55
C CYS A 221 -8.09 5.90 27.16
N GLY A 222 -7.31 5.69 26.10
CA GLY A 222 -7.71 5.94 24.72
C GLY A 222 -8.84 5.04 24.24
N GLN A 223 -9.01 3.86 24.83
CA GLN A 223 -10.03 2.86 24.47
C GLN A 223 -11.21 2.81 25.43
N LYS A 224 -11.35 3.76 26.36
CA LYS A 224 -12.40 3.71 27.39
C LYS A 224 -13.83 3.69 26.87
N GLY A 225 -14.08 4.05 25.60
CA GLY A 225 -15.39 3.92 24.97
C GLY A 225 -15.69 2.49 24.50
N LEU A 226 -14.67 1.63 24.38
CA LEU A 226 -14.82 0.21 24.07
C LEU A 226 -14.96 -0.61 25.35
N GLU A 227 -15.56 -1.80 25.22
CA GLU A 227 -15.73 -2.74 26.34
C GLU A 227 -14.37 -3.22 26.85
N PHE A 228 -14.17 -3.16 28.17
CA PHE A 228 -12.98 -3.67 28.83
C PHE A 228 -13.17 -5.14 29.19
N HIS A 229 -12.38 -6.03 28.60
CA HIS A 229 -12.51 -7.45 28.90
C HIS A 229 -11.85 -7.82 30.25
N PRO A 230 -12.51 -8.58 31.14
CA PRO A 230 -12.01 -8.87 32.49
C PRO A 230 -10.74 -9.72 32.56
N ARG A 231 -10.33 -10.37 31.46
CA ARG A 231 -9.07 -11.17 31.39
C ARG A 231 -7.92 -10.55 30.59
N TYR A 232 -8.22 -9.63 29.69
CA TYR A 232 -7.22 -9.12 28.73
C TYR A 232 -7.39 -7.64 28.36
N GLY A 233 -8.39 -6.95 28.91
CA GLY A 233 -8.57 -5.51 28.78
C GLY A 233 -8.99 -5.11 27.38
N TRP A 234 -8.37 -4.07 26.84
CA TRP A 234 -8.60 -3.63 25.46
C TRP A 234 -7.52 -4.17 24.52
N PRO A 235 -7.84 -5.13 23.65
CA PRO A 235 -6.92 -5.53 22.59
C PRO A 235 -6.93 -4.49 21.46
N LEU A 236 -5.74 -4.07 21.01
CA LEU A 236 -5.56 -3.31 19.77
C LEU A 236 -4.98 -4.25 18.71
N TYR A 237 -5.76 -4.66 17.72
CA TYR A 237 -5.28 -5.61 16.71
C TYR A 237 -4.49 -4.86 15.62
N VAL A 238 -3.21 -5.19 15.47
CA VAL A 238 -2.31 -4.56 14.50
C VAL A 238 -2.00 -5.55 13.39
N PHE A 239 -2.33 -5.20 12.15
CA PHE A 239 -2.04 -6.00 10.96
C PHE A 239 -0.92 -5.36 10.15
N LYS A 240 0.17 -6.10 9.95
CA LYS A 240 1.36 -5.65 9.20
C LYS A 240 1.37 -6.32 7.85
N TYR A 241 1.22 -5.55 6.78
CA TYR A 241 1.04 -6.11 5.44
C TYR A 241 2.35 -6.13 4.65
N ASP A 242 2.69 -7.27 4.08
CA ASP A 242 3.86 -7.43 3.21
C ASP A 242 3.55 -8.36 2.02
N VAL A 243 4.48 -8.46 1.07
CA VAL A 243 4.35 -9.26 -0.14
C VAL A 243 5.46 -10.30 -0.18
N VAL A 244 5.09 -11.58 -0.19
CA VAL A 244 6.01 -12.71 -0.27
C VAL A 244 6.42 -12.96 -1.72
N ILE A 245 7.72 -13.15 -1.93
CA ILE A 245 8.33 -13.49 -3.21
C ILE A 245 8.22 -15.00 -3.43
N PRO A 246 7.64 -15.47 -4.55
CA PRO A 246 7.59 -16.89 -4.89
C PRO A 246 8.98 -17.51 -5.00
N LYS A 247 9.10 -18.81 -4.65
CA LYS A 247 10.39 -19.52 -4.59
C LYS A 247 11.17 -19.42 -5.91
N GLU A 248 10.46 -19.43 -7.02
CA GLU A 248 11.02 -19.40 -8.37
C GLU A 248 11.69 -18.07 -8.73
N LEU A 249 11.40 -16.99 -7.98
CA LEU A 249 11.95 -15.65 -8.21
C LEU A 249 12.97 -15.22 -7.15
N LYS A 250 13.20 -16.02 -6.10
CA LYS A 250 14.11 -15.66 -5.00
C LYS A 250 15.52 -15.39 -5.50
N GLN A 251 16.09 -16.29 -6.31
CA GLN A 251 17.43 -16.12 -6.88
C GLN A 251 17.56 -14.82 -7.69
N LYS A 252 16.52 -14.47 -8.47
CA LYS A 252 16.48 -13.20 -9.22
C LYS A 252 16.46 -11.97 -8.30
N TYR A 253 15.82 -12.10 -7.15
CA TYR A 253 15.62 -11.02 -6.18
C TYR A 253 16.51 -11.19 -4.94
N MET A 254 17.78 -11.55 -5.13
CA MET A 254 18.81 -11.59 -4.07
C MET A 254 18.41 -12.45 -2.86
N ASP A 255 17.74 -13.58 -3.11
CA ASP A 255 17.25 -14.52 -2.11
C ASP A 255 16.38 -13.87 -1.03
N ALA A 256 15.67 -12.79 -1.38
CA ALA A 256 14.72 -12.14 -0.48
C ALA A 256 13.43 -12.97 -0.36
N GLU A 257 12.92 -13.13 0.87
CA GLU A 257 11.64 -13.78 1.15
C GLU A 257 10.45 -12.86 0.82
N THR A 258 10.64 -11.55 0.97
CA THR A 258 9.59 -10.54 0.80
C THR A 258 10.08 -9.35 -0.03
N LEU A 259 9.14 -8.60 -0.62
CA LEU A 259 9.46 -7.35 -1.32
C LEU A 259 10.03 -6.28 -0.37
N PHE A 260 9.66 -6.32 0.91
CA PHE A 260 10.28 -5.44 1.91
C PHE A 260 11.73 -5.81 2.18
N GLU A 261 12.06 -7.09 2.31
CA GLU A 261 13.45 -7.53 2.46
C GLU A 261 14.28 -7.19 1.21
N LEU A 262 13.71 -7.37 0.01
CA LEU A 262 14.35 -6.94 -1.24
C LEU A 262 14.62 -5.43 -1.23
N TYR A 263 13.67 -4.63 -0.74
CA TYR A 263 13.86 -3.20 -0.52
C TYR A 263 15.05 -2.92 0.41
N ILE A 264 15.13 -3.56 1.58
CA ILE A 264 16.25 -3.38 2.52
C ILE A 264 17.59 -3.76 1.87
N LYS A 265 17.67 -4.93 1.22
CA LYS A 265 18.88 -5.40 0.52
C LYS A 265 19.35 -4.44 -0.58
N LYS A 266 18.42 -3.79 -1.31
CA LYS A 266 18.74 -2.79 -2.35
C LYS A 266 18.98 -1.39 -1.81
N SER A 267 18.65 -1.12 -0.56
CA SER A 267 18.80 0.22 0.05
C SER A 267 20.23 0.56 0.43
N ASN A 268 21.19 -0.38 0.34
CA ASN A 268 22.55 -0.23 0.88
C ASN A 268 22.57 0.15 2.38
N LEU A 269 21.51 -0.18 3.12
CA LEU A 269 21.46 0.05 4.57
C LEU A 269 22.51 -0.85 5.23
N ASP A 270 23.37 -0.29 6.08
CA ASP A 270 24.32 -1.08 6.86
C ASP A 270 23.54 -1.94 7.86
N MET A 271 23.45 -3.24 7.58
CA MET A 271 22.74 -4.20 8.43
C MET A 271 23.29 -4.22 9.86
N ARG A 272 24.58 -3.94 10.05
CA ARG A 272 25.19 -3.85 11.39
C ARG A 272 24.57 -2.71 12.18
N LYS A 273 24.27 -1.56 11.55
CA LYS A 273 23.58 -0.44 12.21
C LYS A 273 22.16 -0.80 12.65
N ILE A 274 21.43 -1.56 11.83
CA ILE A 274 20.08 -2.01 12.16
C ILE A 274 20.11 -3.01 13.34
N ILE A 275 21.04 -3.96 13.32
CA ILE A 275 21.25 -4.92 14.41
C ILE A 275 21.67 -4.18 15.69
N PHE A 276 22.66 -3.31 15.58
CA PHE A 276 23.13 -2.46 16.68
C PHE A 276 21.99 -1.66 17.30
N ALA A 277 21.13 -1.00 16.52
CA ALA A 277 20.02 -0.23 17.03
C ALA A 277 19.07 -1.08 17.91
N ASN A 278 18.79 -2.33 17.52
CA ASN A 278 17.98 -3.25 18.30
C ASN A 278 18.70 -3.72 19.58
N GLN A 279 20.01 -3.99 19.50
CA GLN A 279 20.83 -4.41 20.64
C GLN A 279 21.01 -3.27 21.66
N LEU A 280 21.17 -2.03 21.18
CA LEU A 280 21.34 -0.83 22.00
C LEU A 280 20.12 -0.58 22.89
N GLU A 281 18.91 -0.79 22.38
CA GLU A 281 17.69 -0.68 23.20
C GLU A 281 17.75 -1.67 24.38
N SER A 282 18.11 -2.92 24.14
CA SER A 282 18.22 -3.94 25.19
C SER A 282 19.33 -3.62 26.20
N ALA A 283 20.50 -3.19 25.71
CA ALA A 283 21.65 -2.81 26.54
C ALA A 283 21.31 -1.66 27.49
N THR A 284 20.62 -0.63 26.99
CA THR A 284 20.26 0.59 27.74
C THR A 284 19.12 0.35 28.73
N ILE A 285 18.16 -0.53 28.40
CA ILE A 285 17.17 -1.02 29.37
C ILE A 285 17.89 -1.78 30.50
N GLY A 286 18.84 -2.63 30.15
CA GLY A 286 19.65 -3.40 31.11
C GLY A 286 20.41 -2.53 32.11
N ALA A 287 20.83 -1.33 31.68
CA ALA A 287 21.56 -0.35 32.48
C ALA A 287 20.70 0.74 33.14
N SER A 288 19.37 0.67 32.99
CA SER A 288 18.48 1.69 33.56
C SER A 288 18.47 1.68 35.09
N VAL A 289 18.47 2.87 35.69
CA VAL A 289 18.62 3.07 37.15
C VAL A 289 17.44 2.51 37.94
N ASP A 290 16.26 2.47 37.33
CA ASP A 290 14.99 2.07 37.94
C ASP A 290 14.51 0.70 37.48
N LYS A 291 15.38 -0.08 36.81
CA LYS A 291 15.07 -1.42 36.28
C LYS A 291 14.38 -2.32 37.30
N GLU A 292 14.99 -2.48 38.48
CA GLU A 292 14.45 -3.36 39.53
C GLU A 292 13.21 -2.78 40.21
N LEU A 293 13.08 -1.45 40.27
CA LEU A 293 11.89 -0.78 40.82
C LEU A 293 10.67 -0.96 39.90
N ASN A 294 10.90 -0.95 38.59
CA ASN A 294 9.86 -1.07 37.57
C ASN A 294 9.55 -2.52 37.14
N LYS A 295 10.27 -3.52 37.69
CA LYS A 295 10.15 -4.93 37.30
C LYS A 295 8.70 -5.44 37.30
N ALA A 296 7.91 -5.12 38.34
CA ALA A 296 6.52 -5.56 38.45
C ALA A 296 5.63 -5.02 37.31
N ILE A 297 5.87 -3.80 36.83
CA ILE A 297 5.09 -3.22 35.74
C ILE A 297 5.60 -3.64 34.35
N HIS A 298 6.89 -3.95 34.20
CA HIS A 298 7.43 -4.48 32.93
C HIS A 298 7.15 -5.97 32.73
N GLN A 299 7.05 -6.74 33.81
CA GLN A 299 6.73 -8.18 33.77
C GLN A 299 5.22 -8.46 33.82
N PHE A 300 4.40 -7.42 33.91
CA PHE A 300 2.95 -7.57 33.91
C PHE A 300 2.48 -8.10 32.54
N ALA A 301 2.13 -9.38 32.51
CA ALA A 301 1.62 -10.05 31.33
C ALA A 301 0.13 -10.35 31.50
N ILE A 302 -0.65 -10.00 30.48
CA ILE A 302 -2.04 -10.44 30.34
C ILE A 302 -2.10 -11.73 29.51
N GLU A 303 -3.14 -12.54 29.73
CA GLU A 303 -3.41 -13.67 28.84
C GLU A 303 -3.70 -13.17 27.41
N LYS A 304 -3.03 -13.75 26.41
CA LYS A 304 -3.25 -13.38 25.01
C LYS A 304 -4.67 -13.81 24.58
N PRO A 305 -5.46 -12.95 23.90
CA PRO A 305 -6.82 -13.30 23.45
C PRO A 305 -6.89 -14.61 22.63
N ALA A 306 -5.85 -14.88 21.83
CA ALA A 306 -5.76 -16.09 21.01
C ALA A 306 -5.68 -17.41 21.81
N ASN A 307 -5.18 -17.37 23.05
CA ASN A 307 -5.05 -18.56 23.89
C ASN A 307 -6.39 -18.93 24.55
N ILE A 308 -7.24 -17.93 24.82
CA ILE A 308 -8.57 -18.11 25.43
C ILE A 308 -9.59 -18.67 24.40
N LEU A 309 -9.47 -18.24 23.15
CA LEU A 309 -10.29 -18.78 22.05
C LEU A 309 -9.95 -20.26 21.72
N LYS A 310 -8.73 -20.70 22.04
CA LYS A 310 -8.34 -22.11 21.89
C LYS A 310 -8.79 -22.98 23.06
N SER A 311 -8.82 -22.45 24.28
CA SER A 311 -9.28 -23.20 25.47
C SER A 311 -10.80 -23.35 25.56
N SER A 312 -11.57 -22.49 24.87
CA SER A 312 -13.03 -22.59 24.78
C SER A 312 -13.54 -23.61 23.75
N GLY A 313 -12.63 -24.23 22.97
CA GLY A 313 -12.95 -25.28 21.99
C GLY A 313 -12.93 -26.72 22.54
N SER A 314 -12.47 -26.93 23.77
CA SER A 314 -12.56 -28.23 24.45
C SER A 314 -13.66 -28.19 25.50
N LYS A 315 -14.85 -28.69 25.16
CA LYS A 315 -15.81 -29.12 26.19
C LYS A 315 -15.31 -30.44 26.79
N GLY A 316 -15.11 -30.47 28.11
CA GLY A 316 -14.87 -31.72 28.83
C GLY A 316 -14.43 -31.54 30.29
N SER A 317 -15.42 -31.62 31.19
CA SER A 317 -15.35 -31.84 32.64
C SER A 317 -14.74 -30.75 33.53
N GLY A 318 -15.52 -30.39 34.56
CA GLY A 318 -15.22 -29.30 35.47
C GLY A 318 -14.06 -29.56 36.43
N SER A 319 -13.61 -28.47 37.03
CA SER A 319 -13.10 -28.51 38.40
C SER A 319 -13.58 -27.26 39.10
N LYS A 320 -14.33 -27.49 40.18
CA LYS A 320 -14.80 -26.50 41.13
C LYS A 320 -13.59 -25.73 41.69
N GLY A 321 -13.81 -24.46 41.99
CA GLY A 321 -12.87 -23.68 42.77
C GLY A 321 -12.52 -24.40 44.08
N SER A 322 -11.22 -24.48 44.34
CA SER A 322 -10.63 -24.71 45.65
C SER A 322 -9.20 -24.15 45.58
N GLY A 323 -8.63 -23.50 46.57
CA GLY A 323 -9.12 -22.97 47.82
C GLY A 323 -8.10 -21.93 48.24
N SER A 324 -8.57 -20.80 48.76
CA SER A 324 -7.71 -19.88 49.51
C SER A 324 -7.30 -20.61 50.78
N LYS A 325 -6.07 -21.15 50.83
CA LYS A 325 -5.49 -21.58 52.10
C LYS A 325 -5.11 -20.32 52.87
N GLY A 326 -5.96 -19.97 53.82
CA GLY A 326 -5.57 -19.13 54.94
C GLY A 326 -4.38 -19.76 55.64
N SER A 327 -3.31 -18.98 55.75
CA SER A 327 -2.27 -19.23 56.75
C SER A 327 -2.46 -18.19 57.83
N SER A 328 -3.15 -18.59 58.89
CA SER A 328 -3.11 -17.99 60.21
C SER A 328 -1.71 -18.26 60.80
N GLY A 329 -0.85 -17.25 60.79
CA GLY A 329 0.43 -17.25 61.50
C GLY A 329 0.47 -16.01 62.39
N GLY A 330 0.53 -16.25 63.71
CA GLY A 330 0.40 -15.25 64.77
C GLY A 330 1.46 -14.16 64.78
N GLY A 331 1.12 -13.10 65.51
CA GLY A 331 1.91 -11.89 65.64
C GLY A 331 3.30 -12.12 66.22
N GLY A 332 4.26 -11.50 65.57
CA GLY A 332 5.53 -11.08 66.15
C GLY A 332 5.81 -9.67 65.62
N ALA A 333 5.73 -8.67 66.50
CA ALA A 333 6.06 -7.30 66.19
C ALA A 333 7.57 -7.17 65.92
N ALA A 334 8.01 -7.47 64.70
CA ALA A 334 9.33 -7.11 64.22
C ALA A 334 9.26 -5.68 63.65
N GLY A 335 9.96 -4.76 64.31
CA GLY A 335 9.98 -3.34 63.96
C GLY A 335 10.23 -3.11 62.47
N LYS A 336 9.38 -2.26 61.85
CA LYS A 336 9.63 -1.74 60.50
C LYS A 336 11.04 -1.16 60.47
N PRO A 337 11.95 -1.61 59.59
CA PRO A 337 13.23 -0.96 59.43
C PRO A 337 12.97 0.50 59.03
N LYS A 338 13.55 1.44 59.79
CA LYS A 338 13.53 2.87 59.47
C LYS A 338 14.00 3.03 58.01
N SER A 339 13.10 3.38 57.10
CA SER A 339 13.45 3.59 55.71
C SER A 339 14.48 4.73 55.63
N ALA A 340 15.67 4.45 55.12
CA ALA A 340 16.65 5.48 54.82
C ALA A 340 15.99 6.55 53.93
N LYS A 341 16.15 7.82 54.28
CA LYS A 341 15.63 8.95 53.49
C LYS A 341 16.26 8.87 52.09
N ALA A 342 15.44 8.88 51.04
CA ALA A 342 15.93 8.80 49.66
C ALA A 342 16.92 9.94 49.39
N SER A 343 18.15 9.60 48.99
CA SER A 343 19.23 10.55 48.74
C SER A 343 19.78 10.37 47.33
N PRO A 344 20.01 11.46 46.57
CA PRO A 344 20.62 11.36 45.25
C PRO A 344 22.08 10.85 45.35
N PRO A 345 22.58 10.10 44.34
CA PRO A 345 23.94 9.56 44.35
C PRO A 345 24.99 10.66 44.31
N ALA A 346 25.92 10.65 45.28
CA ALA A 346 27.02 11.61 45.38
C ALA A 346 28.28 11.24 44.58
N LYS A 347 28.32 10.04 43.97
CA LYS A 347 29.44 9.54 43.15
C LYS A 347 28.91 8.78 41.94
N ILE A 348 29.66 8.83 40.83
CA ILE A 348 29.42 7.98 39.66
C ILE A 348 29.80 6.53 39.99
N MET A 349 28.96 5.58 39.58
CA MET A 349 29.10 4.16 39.89
C MET A 349 28.93 3.30 38.63
N ASN A 350 29.56 2.14 38.61
CA ASN A 350 29.32 1.11 37.60
C ASN A 350 27.93 0.47 37.78
N LEU A 351 27.54 -0.47 36.90
CA LEU A 351 26.18 -1.02 36.90
C LEU A 351 25.83 -1.73 38.21
N GLU A 352 26.71 -2.58 38.69
CA GLU A 352 26.50 -3.41 39.88
C GLU A 352 26.31 -2.54 41.14
N LYS A 353 27.24 -1.61 41.40
CA LYS A 353 27.17 -0.70 42.55
C LYS A 353 25.95 0.21 42.48
N MET A 354 25.57 0.66 41.27
CA MET A 354 24.35 1.46 41.09
C MET A 354 23.10 0.67 41.48
N GLN A 355 22.98 -0.58 41.04
CA GLN A 355 21.83 -1.42 41.38
C GLN A 355 21.72 -1.66 42.90
N GLU A 356 22.84 -1.90 43.56
CA GLU A 356 22.89 -2.00 45.03
C GLU A 356 22.48 -0.69 45.71
N TYR A 357 22.96 0.45 45.20
CA TYR A 357 22.63 1.77 45.71
C TYR A 357 21.13 2.07 45.61
N ILE A 358 20.51 1.76 44.47
CA ILE A 358 19.07 1.94 44.24
C ILE A 358 18.26 1.04 45.17
N LYS A 359 18.67 -0.24 45.30
CA LYS A 359 18.01 -1.19 46.22
C LYS A 359 18.08 -0.72 47.67
N LYS A 360 19.18 -0.08 48.09
CA LYS A 360 19.35 0.42 49.46
C LYS A 360 18.57 1.70 49.74
N ASN A 361 18.62 2.68 48.82
CA ASN A 361 18.16 4.05 49.10
C ASN A 361 16.79 4.39 48.48
N PHE A 362 16.32 3.61 47.50
CA PHE A 362 15.12 3.93 46.71
C PHE A 362 14.07 2.79 46.66
N ASN A 363 14.20 1.77 47.51
CA ASN A 363 13.27 0.62 47.51
C ASN A 363 11.80 1.02 47.80
N ALA A 364 11.57 2.15 48.48
CA ALA A 364 10.23 2.68 48.73
C ALA A 364 9.46 3.04 47.45
N PHE A 365 10.15 3.28 46.34
CA PHE A 365 9.55 3.63 45.04
C PHE A 365 9.35 2.42 44.12
N LYS A 366 9.46 1.20 44.65
CA LYS A 366 9.21 -0.03 43.88
C LYS A 366 7.73 -0.16 43.55
N TYR A 367 7.40 -0.56 42.32
CA TYR A 367 6.01 -0.86 41.98
C TYR A 367 5.51 -2.06 42.79
N PRO A 368 4.32 -1.96 43.40
CA PRO A 368 3.69 -3.11 44.03
C PRO A 368 3.25 -4.14 42.96
N PRO A 369 2.99 -5.40 43.35
CA PRO A 369 2.31 -6.36 42.49
C PRO A 369 1.03 -5.76 41.91
N LEU A 370 0.83 -5.90 40.60
CA LEU A 370 -0.27 -5.26 39.90
C LEU A 370 -1.49 -6.19 39.84
N VAL A 371 -2.65 -5.68 40.27
CA VAL A 371 -3.97 -6.32 40.05
C VAL A 371 -4.53 -5.87 38.71
N PHE A 372 -5.08 -6.80 37.93
CA PHE A 372 -5.70 -6.50 36.64
C PHE A 372 -7.12 -5.96 36.82
N GLU A 373 -7.29 -4.66 36.61
CA GLU A 373 -8.55 -3.93 36.77
C GLU A 373 -8.64 -2.77 35.76
N ASN A 374 -9.84 -2.29 35.46
CA ASN A 374 -10.02 -1.11 34.61
C ASN A 374 -9.78 0.17 35.44
N LYS A 375 -8.71 0.90 35.13
CA LYS A 375 -8.35 2.16 35.83
C LYS A 375 -8.88 3.42 35.15
N CYS A 376 -9.66 3.28 34.10
CA CYS A 376 -10.22 4.40 33.34
C CYS A 376 -11.68 4.72 33.69
N VAL A 377 -12.20 4.13 34.77
CA VAL A 377 -13.55 4.37 35.30
C VAL A 377 -13.45 5.38 36.46
N GLY A 378 -14.26 6.43 36.46
CA GLY A 378 -14.18 7.53 37.43
C GLY A 378 -13.52 8.78 36.85
N GLY A 379 -14.28 9.88 36.79
CA GLY A 379 -13.94 11.11 36.09
C GLY A 379 -12.67 11.79 36.62
N GLY A 380 -11.80 12.18 35.68
CA GLY A 380 -10.78 13.19 35.92
C GLY A 380 -11.47 14.47 36.38
N THR A 381 -11.28 14.75 37.66
CA THR A 381 -11.94 15.84 38.36
C THR A 381 -11.01 17.05 38.26
N ASN A 382 -11.57 18.15 37.75
CA ASN A 382 -10.86 19.39 37.46
C ASN A 382 -10.27 19.94 38.77
N GLY A 383 -8.96 20.20 38.79
CA GLY A 383 -8.26 20.76 39.96
C GLY A 383 -7.58 19.72 40.87
N ASN A 384 -7.56 18.44 40.52
CA ASN A 384 -6.99 17.43 41.42
C ASN A 384 -5.47 17.45 41.45
N ILE A 385 -4.95 17.64 42.66
CA ILE A 385 -3.59 17.28 43.06
C ILE A 385 -3.29 15.87 42.53
N VAL A 386 -2.22 15.74 41.75
CA VAL A 386 -1.82 14.46 41.17
C VAL A 386 -1.10 13.61 42.22
N SER A 387 -1.52 12.36 42.37
CA SER A 387 -0.74 11.34 43.05
C SER A 387 0.32 10.80 42.10
N PHE A 388 1.59 10.91 42.47
CA PHE A 388 2.69 10.48 41.62
C PHE A 388 2.78 8.95 41.55
N THR A 389 3.12 8.44 40.36
CA THR A 389 3.49 7.03 40.22
C THR A 389 4.82 6.75 40.91
N PRO A 390 5.12 5.48 41.27
CA PRO A 390 6.41 5.15 41.88
C PRO A 390 7.61 5.61 41.04
N THR A 391 7.56 5.53 39.71
CA THR A 391 8.63 6.09 38.84
C THR A 391 8.71 7.61 38.90
N GLN A 392 7.59 8.32 38.87
CA GLN A 392 7.57 9.78 38.96
C GLN A 392 8.18 10.25 40.29
N ASP A 393 7.82 9.58 41.36
CA ASP A 393 8.32 9.85 42.70
C ASP A 393 9.79 9.46 42.85
N PHE A 394 10.23 8.35 42.25
CA PHE A 394 11.64 8.00 42.16
C PHE A 394 12.47 9.09 41.46
N VAL A 395 12.09 9.48 40.23
CA VAL A 395 12.89 10.39 39.40
C VAL A 395 13.07 11.76 40.07
N ARG A 396 12.03 12.32 40.72
CA ARG A 396 12.13 13.62 41.41
C ARG A 396 13.03 13.60 42.67
N HIS A 397 13.26 12.43 43.26
CA HIS A 397 14.19 12.26 44.38
C HIS A 397 15.59 11.83 43.93
N TYR A 398 15.70 11.11 42.80
CA TYR A 398 16.96 10.66 42.25
C TYR A 398 17.74 11.78 41.56
N PHE A 399 17.08 12.56 40.70
CA PHE A 399 17.73 13.62 39.93
C PHE A 399 17.51 14.98 40.58
N GLN A 400 18.48 15.40 41.37
CA GLN A 400 18.50 16.67 42.12
C GLN A 400 19.84 17.40 41.90
N PRO A 401 19.96 18.69 42.26
CA PRO A 401 21.23 19.43 42.13
C PRO A 401 22.46 18.73 42.73
N GLN A 402 22.29 18.01 43.85
CA GLN A 402 23.36 17.29 44.56
C GLN A 402 23.78 15.97 43.91
N SER A 403 23.06 15.52 42.88
CA SER A 403 23.43 14.32 42.13
C SER A 403 24.80 14.52 41.45
N ALA A 404 25.66 13.51 41.53
CA ALA A 404 26.90 13.42 40.76
C ALA A 404 26.62 13.33 39.26
N TYR A 405 25.46 12.79 38.87
CA TYR A 405 25.04 12.72 37.47
C TYR A 405 24.52 14.08 37.02
N LYS A 406 25.16 14.66 36.00
CA LYS A 406 24.79 15.97 35.42
C LYS A 406 23.54 15.91 34.55
N GLY A 407 23.14 14.72 34.11
CA GLY A 407 21.95 14.56 33.30
C GLY A 407 21.24 13.23 33.49
N LEU A 408 20.00 13.18 33.01
CA LEU A 408 19.15 11.99 33.02
C LEU A 408 18.32 11.91 31.73
N LEU A 409 18.31 10.74 31.10
CA LEU A 409 17.42 10.39 29.99
C LEU A 409 16.19 9.66 30.55
N LEU A 410 15.02 10.27 30.43
CA LEU A 410 13.73 9.61 30.63
C LEU A 410 13.33 8.90 29.33
N HIS A 411 13.81 7.66 29.17
CA HIS A 411 13.37 6.75 28.12
C HIS A 411 12.05 6.10 28.55
N HIS A 412 10.98 6.89 28.57
CA HIS A 412 9.67 6.43 29.01
C HIS A 412 8.67 6.40 27.86
N SER A 413 7.93 5.30 27.75
CA SER A 413 6.86 5.11 26.78
C SER A 413 5.81 6.25 26.82
N VAL A 414 5.00 6.34 25.76
CA VAL A 414 3.93 7.37 25.71
C VAL A 414 2.89 7.14 26.82
N GLY A 415 2.33 8.23 27.34
CA GLY A 415 1.29 8.17 28.38
C GLY A 415 1.78 7.83 29.81
N THR A 416 3.08 7.69 30.04
CA THR A 416 3.65 7.47 31.39
C THR A 416 3.65 8.73 32.28
N GLY A 417 3.31 9.89 31.72
CA GLY A 417 3.33 11.16 32.44
C GLY A 417 4.70 11.84 32.50
N LYS A 418 5.55 11.69 31.47
CA LYS A 418 6.88 12.35 31.37
C LYS A 418 6.86 13.85 31.71
N THR A 419 5.90 14.59 31.17
CA THR A 419 5.73 16.02 31.45
C THR A 419 5.51 16.28 32.95
N CYS A 420 4.66 15.47 33.58
CA CYS A 420 4.43 15.54 35.03
C CYS A 420 5.70 15.20 35.81
N THR A 421 6.44 14.16 35.41
CA THR A 421 7.74 13.80 35.99
C THR A 421 8.71 14.98 35.97
N ALA A 422 8.89 15.63 34.82
CA ALA A 422 9.83 16.74 34.69
C ALA A 422 9.40 17.99 35.48
N ILE A 423 8.09 18.31 35.53
CA ILE A 423 7.57 19.38 36.39
C ILE A 423 7.82 19.05 37.87
N ALA A 424 7.54 17.82 38.29
CA ALA A 424 7.76 17.38 39.67
C ALA A 424 9.25 17.43 40.03
N THR A 425 10.14 16.96 39.17
CA THR A 425 11.60 17.05 39.34
C THR A 425 12.06 18.50 39.46
N ALA A 426 11.63 19.39 38.56
CA ALA A 426 12.00 20.81 38.59
C ALA A 426 11.56 21.50 39.90
N THR A 427 10.34 21.22 40.36
CA THR A 427 9.74 21.90 41.53
C THR A 427 10.08 21.26 42.87
N THR A 428 10.60 20.03 42.88
CA THR A 428 11.01 19.35 44.12
C THR A 428 12.27 19.97 44.73
N SER A 429 13.28 20.29 43.91
CA SER A 429 14.59 20.78 44.38
C SER A 429 15.17 21.91 43.54
N PHE A 430 15.27 21.77 42.22
CA PHE A 430 15.91 22.77 41.34
C PHE A 430 15.36 24.19 41.52
N ASP A 431 14.04 24.35 41.49
CA ASP A 431 13.38 25.63 41.69
C ASP A 431 13.65 26.20 43.09
N LYS A 432 13.67 25.34 44.12
CA LYS A 432 13.96 25.73 45.51
C LYS A 432 15.42 26.15 45.72
N GLU A 433 16.34 25.67 44.87
CA GLU A 433 17.78 25.98 44.90
C GLU A 433 18.20 27.06 43.89
N ASN A 434 17.23 27.85 43.39
CA ASN A 434 17.43 28.96 42.47
C ASN A 434 18.09 28.55 41.15
N TYR A 435 17.74 27.37 40.61
CA TYR A 435 18.11 27.02 39.24
C TYR A 435 17.14 27.68 38.25
N THR A 436 17.67 28.25 37.17
CA THR A 436 16.88 28.67 36.01
C THR A 436 16.26 27.44 35.34
N ILE A 437 14.93 27.42 35.18
CA ILE A 437 14.22 26.31 34.52
C ILE A 437 13.97 26.66 33.06
N LEU A 438 14.70 25.99 32.15
CA LEU A 438 14.62 26.20 30.71
C LEU A 438 14.03 24.96 30.03
N TRP A 439 12.81 25.11 29.50
CA TRP A 439 12.09 24.02 28.84
C TRP A 439 12.02 24.21 27.31
N VAL A 440 12.50 23.21 26.57
CA VAL A 440 12.45 23.13 25.10
C VAL A 440 11.44 22.08 24.68
N THR A 441 10.46 22.44 23.85
CA THR A 441 9.45 21.50 23.29
C THR A 441 8.96 21.96 21.91
N ARG A 442 8.03 21.24 21.29
CA ARG A 442 7.33 21.68 20.06
C ARG A 442 6.42 22.88 20.37
N HIS A 443 6.25 23.78 19.41
CA HIS A 443 5.32 24.92 19.56
C HIS A 443 3.90 24.47 19.94
N THR A 444 3.45 23.34 19.39
CA THR A 444 2.11 22.78 19.63
C THR A 444 1.94 22.14 21.01
N LEU A 445 3.03 21.81 21.72
CA LEU A 445 2.99 21.11 23.01
C LEU A 445 3.19 22.04 24.21
N LYS A 446 3.50 23.33 23.99
CA LYS A 446 3.70 24.30 25.08
C LYS A 446 2.50 24.42 26.03
N THR A 447 1.29 24.31 25.48
CA THR A 447 0.05 24.37 26.26
C THR A 447 -0.12 23.19 27.21
N ASP A 448 0.41 22.02 26.85
CA ASP A 448 0.29 20.80 27.65
C ASP A 448 1.14 20.88 28.93
N ILE A 449 2.26 21.58 28.89
CA ILE A 449 3.09 21.87 30.08
C ILE A 449 2.24 22.63 31.11
N TRP A 450 1.56 23.69 30.67
CA TRP A 450 0.71 24.50 31.54
C TRP A 450 -0.52 23.75 32.05
N LYS A 451 -1.09 22.85 31.24
CA LYS A 451 -2.17 21.96 31.65
C LYS A 451 -1.73 21.02 32.79
N ASN A 452 -0.53 20.47 32.72
CA ASN A 452 0.04 19.63 33.79
C ASN A 452 0.51 20.47 35.00
N MET A 453 0.85 21.74 34.80
CA MET A 453 1.22 22.65 35.88
C MET A 453 0.00 23.02 36.76
N PHE A 454 -1.12 23.39 36.12
CA PHE A 454 -2.27 24.02 36.79
C PHE A 454 -3.55 23.19 36.79
N GLY A 455 -3.76 22.32 35.80
CA GLY A 455 -4.97 21.50 35.70
C GLY A 455 -4.83 20.16 36.42
N GLN A 456 -3.80 19.40 36.06
CA GLN A 456 -3.41 18.14 36.71
C GLN A 456 -2.20 18.41 37.60
N VAL A 457 -2.37 19.23 38.64
CA VAL A 457 -1.29 19.90 39.39
C VAL A 457 -0.13 18.97 39.75
N CYS A 458 0.91 18.92 38.90
CA CYS A 458 2.13 18.13 39.09
C CYS A 458 3.24 18.92 39.81
N SER A 459 3.08 20.23 39.93
CA SER A 459 4.06 21.10 40.61
C SER A 459 3.95 20.93 42.12
N ILE A 460 5.06 20.56 42.77
CA ILE A 460 5.11 20.38 44.23
C ILE A 460 4.80 21.70 44.95
N SER A 461 5.38 22.80 44.49
CA SER A 461 5.16 24.12 45.11
C SER A 461 3.71 24.57 44.99
N ILE A 462 3.00 24.22 43.91
CA ILE A 462 1.57 24.52 43.77
C ILE A 462 0.73 23.54 44.60
N GLN A 463 1.06 22.24 44.63
CA GLN A 463 0.37 21.28 45.49
C GLN A 463 0.44 21.70 46.97
N GLU A 464 1.62 22.14 47.45
CA GLU A 464 1.82 22.67 48.81
C GLU A 464 0.95 23.92 49.04
N LYS A 465 0.93 24.88 48.11
CA LYS A 465 0.06 26.07 48.21
C LYS A 465 -1.43 25.72 48.26
N ILE A 466 -1.88 24.75 47.46
CA ILE A 466 -3.28 24.29 47.45
C ILE A 466 -3.62 23.64 48.80
N LYS A 467 -2.74 22.78 49.32
CA LYS A 467 -2.91 22.20 50.68
C LYS A 467 -2.98 23.29 51.76
N ASN A 468 -2.30 24.41 51.55
CA ASN A 468 -2.33 25.59 52.42
C ASN A 468 -3.46 26.59 52.07
N GLY A 469 -4.47 26.20 51.28
CA GLY A 469 -5.67 27.00 51.04
C GLY A 469 -5.71 27.79 49.72
N LEU A 470 -4.73 27.64 48.83
CA LEU A 470 -4.78 28.28 47.50
C LEU A 470 -5.86 27.63 46.61
N VAL A 471 -6.79 28.44 46.11
CA VAL A 471 -7.75 28.03 45.07
C VAL A 471 -7.28 28.52 43.71
N LEU A 472 -7.10 27.61 42.76
CA LEU A 472 -6.73 27.95 41.38
C LEU A 472 -7.97 28.37 40.59
N PRO A 473 -7.93 29.50 39.84
CA PRO A 473 -9.04 29.91 39.01
C PRO A 473 -9.21 29.00 37.79
N ASN A 474 -10.44 28.86 37.29
CA ASN A 474 -10.77 28.09 36.09
C ASN A 474 -9.98 28.52 34.83
N LYS A 475 -9.53 29.78 34.79
CA LYS A 475 -8.69 30.33 33.72
C LYS A 475 -7.53 31.11 34.33
N ILE A 476 -6.32 30.59 34.18
CA ILE A 476 -5.08 31.27 34.61
C ILE A 476 -4.78 32.40 33.62
N THR A 477 -5.01 33.66 34.02
CA THR A 477 -4.70 34.85 33.22
C THR A 477 -3.26 35.35 33.44
N SER A 478 -2.73 35.18 34.65
CA SER A 478 -1.36 35.57 35.01
C SER A 478 -0.63 34.41 35.70
N LYS A 479 0.27 33.78 34.95
CA LYS A 479 1.04 32.61 35.42
C LYS A 479 2.09 32.98 36.49
N SER A 480 2.66 34.19 36.39
CA SER A 480 3.72 34.69 37.29
C SER A 480 3.26 34.85 38.73
N LYS A 481 1.95 34.92 38.99
CA LYS A 481 1.40 34.90 40.37
C LYS A 481 1.60 33.56 41.08
N TYR A 482 1.73 32.46 40.33
CA TYR A 482 1.71 31.11 40.86
C TYR A 482 3.07 30.40 40.79
N ILE A 483 3.87 30.77 39.78
CA ILE A 483 5.17 30.16 39.48
C ILE A 483 6.31 31.11 39.89
N SER A 484 7.43 30.56 40.33
CA SER A 484 8.62 31.34 40.69
C SER A 484 9.21 32.09 39.48
N GLY A 485 10.00 33.13 39.76
CA GLY A 485 10.77 33.86 38.74
C GLY A 485 11.84 33.02 38.04
N ASN A 486 12.15 31.83 38.57
CA ASN A 486 13.16 30.91 38.03
C ASN A 486 12.73 30.27 36.71
N TRP A 487 11.43 30.21 36.42
CA TRP A 487 10.90 29.64 35.19
C TRP A 487 11.00 30.62 34.02
N ILE A 488 11.57 30.16 32.92
CA ILE A 488 11.46 30.82 31.62
C ILE A 488 10.25 30.23 30.88
N GLU A 489 9.50 31.08 30.16
CA GLU A 489 8.39 30.61 29.34
C GLU A 489 8.91 29.54 28.34
N PRO A 490 8.28 28.35 28.25
CA PRO A 490 8.76 27.27 27.40
C PRO A 490 9.01 27.72 25.96
N ILE A 491 10.14 27.31 25.40
CA ILE A 491 10.61 27.74 24.09
C ILE A 491 10.49 26.62 23.06
N SER A 492 10.33 27.00 21.79
CA SER A 492 10.36 26.03 20.69
C SER A 492 11.80 25.64 20.34
N TYR A 493 12.01 24.50 19.69
CA TYR A 493 13.31 24.13 19.11
C TYR A 493 13.93 25.23 18.24
N LYS A 494 13.13 25.95 17.44
CA LYS A 494 13.60 27.10 16.65
C LYS A 494 14.09 28.25 17.54
N GLN A 495 13.33 28.58 18.60
CA GLN A 495 13.75 29.60 19.57
C GLN A 495 15.01 29.17 20.30
N PHE A 496 15.12 27.89 20.67
CA PHE A 496 16.31 27.32 21.28
C PHE A 496 17.52 27.41 20.35
N SER A 497 17.38 27.03 19.08
CA SER A 497 18.46 27.19 18.09
C SER A 497 18.92 28.65 17.94
N ASN A 498 17.99 29.60 17.96
CA ASN A 498 18.33 31.02 17.93
C ASN A 498 19.00 31.49 19.23
N MET A 499 18.66 30.89 20.37
CA MET A 499 19.31 31.16 21.67
C MET A 499 20.76 30.67 21.65
N LEU A 500 21.00 29.46 21.14
CA LEU A 500 22.35 28.89 20.96
C LEU A 500 23.22 29.77 20.05
N LEU A 501 22.61 30.41 19.04
CA LEU A 501 23.28 31.35 18.14
C LEU A 501 23.39 32.78 18.70
N LYS A 502 22.95 33.03 19.95
CA LYS A 502 22.94 34.35 20.58
C LYS A 502 22.08 35.41 19.86
N LYS A 503 21.03 34.98 19.15
CA LYS A 503 20.22 35.82 18.24
C LYS A 503 18.84 36.18 18.78
N ASN A 504 18.55 35.95 20.07
CA ASN A 504 17.22 36.22 20.60
C ASN A 504 17.24 36.75 22.04
N LYS A 505 16.08 37.26 22.48
CA LYS A 505 15.88 37.79 23.83
C LYS A 505 16.05 36.72 24.92
N VAL A 506 15.86 35.44 24.59
CA VAL A 506 16.07 34.34 25.55
C VAL A 506 17.54 34.24 25.93
N TYR A 507 18.46 34.39 24.97
CA TYR A 507 19.90 34.40 25.26
C TYR A 507 20.26 35.56 26.20
N ASN A 508 19.76 36.76 25.93
CA ASN A 508 20.00 37.92 26.78
C ASN A 508 19.47 37.70 28.21
N GLU A 509 18.30 37.06 28.34
CA GLU A 509 17.74 36.70 29.64
C GLU A 509 18.58 35.65 30.38
N MET A 510 19.11 34.63 29.69
CA MET A 510 20.04 33.66 30.28
C MET A 510 21.31 34.35 30.78
N VAL A 511 21.89 35.26 29.98
CA VAL A 511 23.07 36.05 30.37
C VAL A 511 22.76 36.93 31.58
N ARG A 512 21.58 37.58 31.61
CA ARG A 512 21.15 38.41 32.75
C ARG A 512 21.02 37.61 34.04
N ARG A 513 20.54 36.36 33.97
CA ARG A 513 20.35 35.49 35.13
C ARG A 513 21.63 34.82 35.61
N ASN A 514 22.43 34.30 34.67
CA ASN A 514 23.48 33.33 34.97
C ASN A 514 24.90 33.87 34.70
N GLY A 515 25.02 35.00 34.00
CA GLY A 515 26.28 35.60 33.56
C GLY A 515 26.59 35.32 32.09
N SER A 516 27.49 36.12 31.52
CA SER A 516 27.91 36.00 30.11
C SER A 516 28.94 34.89 29.87
N ASP A 517 29.71 34.50 30.90
CA ASP A 517 30.72 33.47 30.74
C ASP A 517 30.09 32.08 30.58
N ASP A 518 29.21 31.67 31.50
CA ASP A 518 28.38 30.48 31.35
C ASP A 518 26.89 30.83 31.44
N PRO A 519 26.23 31.14 30.31
CA PRO A 519 24.80 31.39 30.28
C PRO A 519 23.94 30.21 30.75
N LEU A 520 24.49 28.98 30.84
CA LEU A 520 23.77 27.79 31.33
C LEU A 520 24.10 27.46 32.79
N ARG A 521 24.91 28.28 33.49
CA ARG A 521 25.19 28.11 34.92
C ARG A 521 23.88 28.06 35.71
N LYS A 522 23.80 27.17 36.70
CA LYS A 522 22.63 26.86 37.52
C LYS A 522 21.34 26.79 36.71
N THR A 523 21.36 26.03 35.61
CA THR A 523 20.18 25.86 34.75
C THR A 523 19.76 24.39 34.71
N LEU A 524 18.47 24.11 34.93
CA LEU A 524 17.86 22.85 34.55
C LEU A 524 17.33 22.96 33.12
N LEU A 525 18.02 22.31 32.18
CA LEU A 525 17.65 22.25 30.78
C LEU A 525 16.80 20.99 30.52
N ILE A 526 15.51 21.20 30.28
CA ILE A 526 14.55 20.14 29.98
C ILE A 526 14.30 20.13 28.47
N ILE A 527 14.61 19.02 27.80
CA ILE A 527 14.36 18.86 26.36
C ILE A 527 13.34 17.73 26.15
N ASP A 528 12.16 18.13 25.73
CA ASP A 528 11.04 17.25 25.40
C ASP A 528 11.06 16.83 23.92
N GLU A 529 10.79 15.57 23.64
CA GLU A 529 11.02 14.91 22.34
C GLU A 529 12.49 14.94 21.90
N ALA A 530 13.41 14.63 22.84
CA ALA A 530 14.86 14.74 22.66
C ALA A 530 15.43 14.04 21.41
N HIS A 531 14.77 13.00 20.91
CA HIS A 531 15.15 12.30 19.67
C HIS A 531 15.22 13.21 18.44
N LYS A 532 14.53 14.36 18.48
CA LYS A 532 14.59 15.37 17.42
C LYS A 532 15.90 16.14 17.33
N LEU A 533 16.74 16.11 18.35
CA LEU A 533 18.01 16.83 18.31
C LEU A 533 18.89 16.31 17.16
N TYR A 534 18.92 14.99 16.98
CA TYR A 534 19.84 14.32 16.05
C TYR A 534 19.14 13.61 14.88
N SER A 535 17.81 13.58 14.84
CA SER A 535 17.08 12.92 13.75
C SER A 535 17.21 13.68 12.43
N PRO A 536 17.60 13.01 11.33
CA PRO A 536 17.77 13.64 10.01
C PRO A 536 16.42 14.06 9.38
N THR A 537 15.31 13.49 9.86
CA THR A 537 13.95 13.71 9.33
C THR A 537 13.30 15.02 9.80
N VAL A 538 13.93 15.71 10.75
CA VAL A 538 13.40 16.96 11.30
C VAL A 538 13.44 18.05 10.25
N ALA A 539 12.32 18.77 10.09
CA ALA A 539 12.25 19.90 9.16
C ALA A 539 13.38 20.90 9.44
N LYS A 540 14.04 21.43 8.40
CA LYS A 540 15.16 22.38 8.54
C LYS A 540 14.88 23.56 9.49
N SER A 541 13.62 23.96 9.63
CA SER A 541 13.19 25.03 10.56
C SER A 541 13.14 24.63 12.04
N GLU A 542 13.16 23.33 12.33
CA GLU A 542 13.13 22.73 13.67
C GLU A 542 14.49 22.11 14.06
N GLN A 543 15.44 21.97 13.12
CA GLN A 543 16.77 21.46 13.40
C GLN A 543 17.54 22.42 14.32
N ALA A 544 17.94 21.94 15.48
CA ALA A 544 18.82 22.67 16.39
C ALA A 544 20.26 22.59 15.90
N ASN A 545 21.07 23.59 16.22
CA ASN A 545 22.52 23.51 16.01
C ASN A 545 23.16 22.68 17.14
N THR A 546 23.16 21.35 16.96
CA THR A 546 23.64 20.37 17.96
C THR A 546 25.11 20.57 18.31
N ASN A 547 25.95 20.94 17.34
CA ASN A 547 27.37 21.18 17.60
C ASN A 547 27.59 22.35 18.58
N ILE A 548 26.79 23.42 18.47
CA ILE A 548 26.83 24.53 19.42
C ILE A 548 26.26 24.11 20.77
N LEU A 549 25.16 23.35 20.77
CA LEU A 549 24.56 22.82 22.00
C LEU A 549 25.58 22.00 22.82
N GLU A 550 26.24 21.04 22.18
CA GLU A 550 27.26 20.19 22.80
C GLU A 550 28.40 21.01 23.38
N LYS A 551 28.89 22.01 22.64
CA LYS A 551 29.93 22.94 23.11
C LYS A 551 29.48 23.77 24.30
N MET A 552 28.24 24.27 24.29
CA MET A 552 27.71 25.09 25.40
C MET A 552 27.51 24.26 26.67
N ILE A 553 26.98 23.05 26.54
CA ILE A 553 26.81 22.14 27.68
C ILE A 553 28.18 21.74 28.24
N GLN A 554 29.13 21.36 27.38
CA GLN A 554 30.48 21.02 27.83
C GLN A 554 31.17 22.20 28.52
N LYS A 555 31.08 23.41 27.94
CA LYS A 555 31.62 24.62 28.56
C LYS A 555 31.06 24.81 29.97
N SER A 556 29.76 24.57 30.16
CA SER A 556 29.13 24.68 31.47
C SER A 556 29.68 23.63 32.45
N TYR A 557 29.87 22.38 32.02
CA TYR A 557 30.52 21.34 32.84
C TYR A 557 31.93 21.75 33.26
N ASP A 558 32.75 22.22 32.32
CA ASP A 558 34.14 22.59 32.56
C ASP A 558 34.28 23.84 33.46
N LYS A 559 33.35 24.81 33.34
CA LYS A 559 33.45 26.11 34.04
C LYS A 559 32.72 26.17 35.37
N SER A 560 31.56 25.54 35.48
CA SER A 560 30.64 25.75 36.60
C SER A 560 30.62 24.61 37.61
N GLY A 561 31.30 23.49 37.35
CA GLY A 561 31.43 22.33 38.26
C GLY A 561 30.11 21.88 38.90
N ALA A 562 29.95 22.10 40.21
CA ALA A 562 28.71 21.75 40.93
C ALA A 562 27.49 22.53 40.37
N ASP A 563 27.68 23.79 40.02
CA ASP A 563 26.68 24.72 39.48
C ASP A 563 26.48 24.58 37.96
N SER A 564 27.11 23.62 37.28
CA SER A 564 26.88 23.42 35.85
C SER A 564 25.44 23.08 35.51
N VAL A 565 25.09 23.31 34.25
CA VAL A 565 23.81 22.90 33.68
C VAL A 565 23.46 21.46 34.07
N ARG A 566 22.18 21.21 34.33
CA ARG A 566 21.63 19.88 34.56
C ARG A 566 20.67 19.55 33.43
N VAL A 567 20.87 18.43 32.75
CA VAL A 567 20.16 18.11 31.50
C VAL A 567 19.16 16.98 31.71
N LEU A 568 17.87 17.26 31.51
CA LEU A 568 16.80 16.26 31.56
C LEU A 568 16.24 16.05 30.14
N LEU A 569 16.58 14.92 29.53
CA LEU A 569 16.09 14.54 28.20
C LEU A 569 14.87 13.65 28.34
N MET A 570 13.82 13.90 27.56
CA MET A 570 12.59 13.11 27.58
C MET A 570 12.24 12.61 26.20
N THR A 571 12.03 11.30 26.06
CA THR A 571 11.64 10.69 24.78
C THR A 571 11.05 9.29 24.99
N ALA A 572 10.10 8.90 24.14
CA ALA A 572 9.62 7.53 24.09
C ALA A 572 10.45 6.63 23.16
N THR A 573 11.23 7.24 22.26
CA THR A 573 12.06 6.58 21.25
C THR A 573 13.33 7.39 21.10
N PRO A 574 14.43 7.07 21.79
CA PRO A 574 15.64 7.91 21.84
C PRO A 574 16.37 8.05 20.50
N PHE A 575 16.06 7.21 19.53
CA PHE A 575 16.54 7.29 18.16
C PHE A 575 15.41 6.96 17.19
N THR A 576 15.54 7.43 15.95
CA THR A 576 14.55 7.25 14.87
C THR A 576 15.06 6.38 13.75
N GLU A 577 16.24 6.67 13.21
CA GLU A 577 16.81 5.96 12.06
C GLU A 577 18.12 5.26 12.40
N ASP A 578 18.99 5.93 13.18
CA ASP A 578 20.32 5.42 13.53
C ASP A 578 20.48 5.34 15.06
N GLY A 579 20.90 4.18 15.57
CA GLY A 579 21.22 3.98 17.00
C GLY A 579 22.26 4.97 17.53
N MET A 580 23.13 5.50 16.66
CA MET A 580 24.10 6.54 17.02
C MET A 580 23.45 7.86 17.47
N GLU A 581 22.17 8.12 17.12
CA GLU A 581 21.42 9.26 17.67
C GLU A 581 21.32 9.16 19.20
N MET A 582 21.08 7.96 19.74
CA MET A 582 21.02 7.75 21.19
C MET A 582 22.39 7.89 21.86
N ILE A 583 23.46 7.45 21.20
CA ILE A 583 24.83 7.65 21.69
C ILE A 583 25.13 9.15 21.83
N LYS A 584 24.74 9.96 20.84
CA LYS A 584 24.88 11.43 20.90
C LYS A 584 24.05 12.04 22.03
N LEU A 585 22.82 11.58 22.25
CA LEU A 585 22.00 12.03 23.40
C LEU A 585 22.67 11.70 24.73
N LEU A 586 23.24 10.50 24.89
CA LEU A 586 23.94 10.11 26.12
C LEU A 586 25.19 10.97 26.36
N ASN A 587 25.92 11.35 25.30
CA ASN A 587 27.06 12.25 25.40
C ASN A 587 26.69 13.64 25.93
N LEU A 588 25.44 14.11 25.77
CA LEU A 588 24.99 15.39 26.34
C LEU A 588 24.85 15.36 27.87
N LEU A 589 24.64 14.19 28.46
CA LEU A 589 24.34 14.04 29.88
C LEU A 589 25.59 13.97 30.76
N ARG A 590 26.77 13.94 30.14
CA ARG A 590 28.02 13.45 30.73
C ARG A 590 29.11 14.51 30.68
N GLU A 591 29.85 14.60 31.78
CA GLU A 591 31.07 15.41 31.88
C GLU A 591 32.35 14.58 31.69
N ASP A 592 32.25 13.25 31.78
CA ASP A 592 33.37 12.33 31.63
C ASP A 592 33.63 11.94 30.16
N THR A 593 34.46 10.90 29.93
CA THR A 593 34.84 10.45 28.60
C THR A 593 33.61 10.12 27.76
N LYS A 594 33.43 10.83 26.64
CA LYS A 594 32.32 10.62 25.70
C LYS A 594 32.47 9.29 24.96
N PHE A 595 31.38 8.84 24.34
CA PHE A 595 31.43 7.78 23.33
C PHE A 595 31.80 8.35 21.98
N ASP A 596 32.47 7.55 21.17
CA ASP A 596 32.67 7.84 19.75
C ASP A 596 31.32 7.95 19.05
N THR A 597 31.20 8.95 18.18
CA THR A 597 29.96 9.24 17.46
C THR A 597 30.00 8.78 16.01
N ASP A 598 31.17 8.32 15.54
CA ASP A 598 31.30 7.52 14.33
C ASP A 598 30.97 6.06 14.62
N PHE A 599 30.21 5.43 13.72
CA PHE A 599 29.78 4.04 13.92
C PHE A 599 30.95 3.06 13.83
N SER A 600 31.96 3.34 13.01
CA SER A 600 33.10 2.43 12.80
C SER A 600 33.98 2.37 14.04
N GLU A 601 34.26 3.52 14.65
CA GLU A 601 35.01 3.64 15.91
C GLU A 601 34.24 3.07 17.10
N PHE A 602 32.94 3.33 17.19
CA PHE A 602 32.10 2.72 18.21
C PHE A 602 32.06 1.20 18.04
N SER A 603 31.90 0.73 16.80
CA SER A 603 31.82 -0.69 16.47
C SER A 603 33.10 -1.42 16.83
N SER A 604 34.28 -0.86 16.53
CA SER A 604 35.55 -1.52 16.85
C SER A 604 35.79 -1.68 18.36
N THR A 605 35.17 -0.83 19.18
CA THR A 605 35.29 -0.87 20.63
C THR A 605 34.28 -1.81 21.28
N TYR A 606 33.00 -1.76 20.85
CA TYR A 606 31.90 -2.40 21.59
C TYR A 606 31.24 -3.58 20.86
N LEU A 607 31.38 -3.69 19.54
CA LEU A 607 30.59 -4.61 18.71
C LEU A 607 31.47 -5.65 18.00
N ASP A 608 30.85 -6.73 17.52
CA ASP A 608 31.45 -7.70 16.60
C ASP A 608 31.20 -7.33 15.13
N ASP A 609 31.74 -8.14 14.20
CA ASP A 609 31.58 -7.94 12.76
C ASP A 609 30.11 -8.00 12.29
N GLY A 610 29.22 -8.60 13.07
CA GLY A 610 27.78 -8.66 12.82
C GLY A 610 26.99 -7.46 13.36
N GLY A 611 27.63 -6.57 14.12
CA GLY A 611 26.99 -5.44 14.80
C GLY A 611 26.33 -5.79 16.13
N TYR A 612 26.60 -6.97 16.71
CA TYR A 612 26.16 -7.34 18.05
C TYR A 612 27.16 -6.86 19.10
N PHE A 613 26.70 -6.53 20.31
CA PHE A 613 27.65 -6.23 21.40
C PHE A 613 28.47 -7.47 21.73
N THR A 614 29.79 -7.31 21.84
CA THR A 614 30.63 -8.33 22.45
C THR A 614 30.32 -8.42 23.95
N LYS A 615 30.62 -9.55 24.60
CA LYS A 615 30.38 -9.72 26.04
C LYS A 615 31.09 -8.65 26.88
N VAL A 616 32.33 -8.31 26.50
CA VAL A 616 33.14 -7.26 27.16
C VAL A 616 32.60 -5.88 26.82
N GLY A 617 32.32 -5.62 25.54
CA GLY A 617 31.77 -4.34 25.07
C GLY A 617 30.43 -4.01 25.70
N LEU A 618 29.53 -4.98 25.85
CA LEU A 618 28.25 -4.79 26.54
C LEU A 618 28.46 -4.33 27.98
N ARG A 619 29.35 -5.01 28.73
CA ARG A 619 29.64 -4.67 30.13
C ARG A 619 30.23 -3.27 30.25
N GLN A 620 31.25 -2.95 29.46
CA GLN A 620 31.87 -1.62 29.44
C GLN A 620 30.87 -0.53 29.10
N PHE A 621 30.03 -0.76 28.08
CA PHE A 621 28.98 0.16 27.69
C PHE A 621 27.99 0.39 28.85
N GLN A 622 27.48 -0.70 29.45
CA GLN A 622 26.49 -0.61 30.54
C GLN A 622 27.04 0.03 31.81
N ASP A 623 28.28 -0.27 32.20
CA ASP A 623 28.95 0.37 33.32
C ASP A 623 29.09 1.87 33.07
N LYS A 624 29.42 2.24 31.83
CA LYS A 624 29.57 3.63 31.42
C LYS A 624 28.23 4.36 31.40
N VAL A 625 27.12 3.76 30.97
CA VAL A 625 25.79 4.42 30.91
C VAL A 625 24.96 4.33 32.20
N SER A 626 25.38 3.50 33.16
CA SER A 626 24.72 3.34 34.45
C SER A 626 24.53 4.70 35.15
N GLY A 627 23.33 4.95 35.67
CA GLY A 627 23.00 6.21 36.34
C GLY A 627 22.36 7.29 35.46
N TYR A 628 22.49 7.19 34.13
CA TYR A 628 22.04 8.22 33.18
C TYR A 628 20.69 7.93 32.51
N ILE A 629 20.09 6.75 32.71
CA ILE A 629 18.87 6.35 32.01
C ILE A 629 17.84 5.85 33.01
N SER A 630 16.64 6.44 32.99
CA SER A 630 15.45 5.88 33.63
C SER A 630 14.52 5.33 32.53
N TYR A 631 14.11 4.06 32.68
CA TYR A 631 13.32 3.35 31.67
C TYR A 631 11.97 2.90 32.24
N LEU A 632 10.89 3.34 31.58
CA LEU A 632 9.53 2.95 31.94
C LEU A 632 8.71 2.64 30.69
N ASN A 633 8.36 1.36 30.55
CA ASN A 633 7.42 0.89 29.55
C ASN A 633 6.08 0.53 30.18
N ARG A 634 5.03 1.29 29.87
CA ARG A 634 3.64 1.03 30.25
C ARG A 634 2.77 0.59 29.08
N SER A 635 3.35 0.34 27.90
CA SER A 635 2.58 -0.16 26.74
C SER A 635 1.91 -1.52 27.00
N GLN A 636 2.41 -2.28 27.97
CA GLN A 636 1.82 -3.55 28.42
C GLN A 636 0.87 -3.40 29.63
N ASP A 637 0.72 -2.19 30.19
CA ASP A 637 -0.22 -1.94 31.29
C ASP A 637 -1.67 -1.88 30.76
N ALA A 638 -2.24 -3.06 30.55
CA ALA A 638 -3.56 -3.27 29.97
C ALA A 638 -4.73 -2.69 30.78
N ARG A 639 -4.46 -2.12 31.96
CA ARG A 639 -5.43 -1.45 32.86
C ARG A 639 -5.75 -0.02 32.43
N ASN A 640 -4.80 0.62 31.77
CA ASN A 640 -4.87 2.03 31.34
C ASN A 640 -4.70 2.19 29.83
N PHE A 641 -4.13 1.21 29.16
CA PHE A 641 -3.80 1.25 27.73
C PHE A 641 -4.36 0.03 27.02
N ALA A 642 -4.65 0.18 25.73
CA ALA A 642 -4.85 -0.98 24.89
C ALA A 642 -3.52 -1.68 24.58
N HIS A 643 -3.54 -3.01 24.58
CA HIS A 643 -2.37 -3.84 24.30
C HIS A 643 -2.34 -4.22 22.80
N PRO A 644 -1.27 -3.90 22.06
CA PRO A 644 -1.11 -4.29 20.66
C PRO A 644 -0.99 -5.81 20.45
N VAL A 645 -1.89 -6.41 19.68
CA VAL A 645 -1.80 -7.78 19.18
C VAL A 645 -1.36 -7.74 17.72
N ILE A 646 -0.05 -7.86 17.49
CA ILE A 646 0.57 -7.73 16.17
C ILE A 646 0.46 -9.05 15.38
N LYS A 647 -0.02 -8.97 14.13
CA LYS A 647 -0.12 -10.07 13.18
C LYS A 647 0.48 -9.66 11.83
N ASN A 648 1.44 -10.43 11.34
CA ASN A 648 1.95 -10.28 9.97
C ASN A 648 0.94 -10.88 8.98
N VAL A 649 0.70 -10.16 7.88
CA VAL A 649 -0.28 -10.49 6.85
C VAL A 649 0.40 -10.45 5.49
N TYR A 650 0.63 -11.63 4.93
CA TYR A 650 1.39 -11.78 3.69
C TYR A 650 0.47 -11.93 2.48
N ALA A 651 0.62 -11.05 1.50
CA ALA A 651 0.06 -11.23 0.17
C ALA A 651 1.07 -11.99 -0.71
N LYS A 652 0.58 -12.81 -1.65
CA LYS A 652 1.43 -13.41 -2.67
C LYS A 652 1.73 -12.36 -3.74
N MET A 653 3.00 -12.25 -4.15
CA MET A 653 3.40 -11.38 -5.26
C MET A 653 2.64 -11.75 -6.52
N SER A 654 2.12 -10.76 -7.25
CA SER A 654 1.47 -11.02 -8.53
C SER A 654 2.49 -11.24 -9.64
N LEU A 655 2.34 -12.38 -10.33
CA LEU A 655 3.20 -12.82 -11.41
C LEU A 655 2.61 -12.46 -12.77
N GLU A 656 3.49 -12.29 -13.77
CA GLU A 656 3.03 -12.18 -15.16
C GLU A 656 2.57 -13.55 -15.67
N LYS A 657 1.35 -13.64 -16.20
CA LYS A 657 0.81 -14.91 -16.71
C LYS A 657 1.60 -15.32 -17.96
N LYS A 658 1.98 -16.60 -18.08
CA LYS A 658 2.83 -17.12 -19.19
C LYS A 658 2.30 -16.79 -20.59
N GLU A 659 0.99 -16.66 -20.78
CA GLU A 659 0.37 -16.24 -22.06
C GLU A 659 0.79 -14.82 -22.50
N ASP A 660 1.12 -13.93 -21.56
CA ASP A 660 1.47 -12.54 -21.86
C ASP A 660 2.93 -12.37 -22.32
N LYS A 661 3.82 -13.29 -21.95
CA LYS A 661 5.23 -13.30 -22.39
C LYS A 661 5.35 -13.62 -23.88
N ALA A 662 4.70 -14.71 -24.31
CA ALA A 662 4.64 -15.10 -25.72
C ALA A 662 3.96 -14.03 -26.60
N ALA A 663 2.96 -13.31 -26.07
CA ALA A 663 2.30 -12.22 -26.80
C ALA A 663 3.12 -10.92 -26.85
N ALA A 664 4.00 -10.66 -25.87
CA ALA A 664 4.93 -9.53 -25.87
C ALA A 664 6.08 -9.77 -26.85
N ASP A 665 6.62 -10.99 -26.88
CA ASP A 665 7.66 -11.41 -27.83
C ASP A 665 7.12 -11.50 -29.27
N ALA A 666 5.86 -11.94 -29.45
CA ALA A 666 5.14 -11.90 -30.73
C ALA A 666 4.89 -10.47 -31.25
N ALA A 667 4.61 -9.52 -30.34
CA ALA A 667 4.42 -8.11 -30.71
C ALA A 667 5.73 -7.40 -31.11
N ALA A 668 6.87 -7.88 -30.62
CA ALA A 668 8.19 -7.40 -31.02
C ALA A 668 8.70 -8.05 -32.33
N SER A 669 8.21 -9.25 -32.67
CA SER A 669 8.65 -10.03 -33.85
C SER A 669 7.68 -10.01 -35.03
N GLY A 670 6.55 -9.29 -34.94
CA GLY A 670 5.60 -9.16 -36.05
C GLY A 670 4.87 -10.46 -36.44
N SER A 671 4.92 -11.50 -35.62
CA SER A 671 4.26 -12.79 -35.89
C SER A 671 2.94 -12.91 -35.11
N ALA A 672 1.89 -13.33 -35.82
CA ALA A 672 0.54 -13.38 -35.30
C ALA A 672 0.34 -14.55 -34.33
N ALA A 673 0.26 -14.28 -33.03
CA ALA A 673 -0.27 -15.24 -32.06
C ALA A 673 -1.81 -15.25 -32.12
N ALA A 674 -2.39 -16.44 -32.33
CA ALA A 674 -3.83 -16.68 -32.29
C ALA A 674 -4.38 -16.45 -30.88
N ASP A 675 -5.25 -15.45 -30.71
CA ASP A 675 -5.93 -15.12 -29.46
C ASP A 675 -6.95 -16.22 -29.06
N ALA A 676 -6.74 -16.88 -27.93
CA ALA A 676 -7.67 -17.82 -27.29
C ALA A 676 -8.89 -17.13 -26.60
N SER A 677 -9.22 -15.90 -26.99
CA SER A 677 -10.47 -15.25 -26.56
C SER A 677 -11.36 -15.08 -27.78
N GLY A 678 -12.52 -15.74 -27.78
CA GLY A 678 -13.44 -15.79 -28.91
C GLY A 678 -13.92 -14.44 -29.46
N ALA A 679 -13.53 -13.29 -28.90
CA ALA A 679 -13.97 -11.95 -29.30
C ALA A 679 -13.27 -11.36 -30.55
N LYS A 680 -12.16 -11.94 -31.01
CA LYS A 680 -11.40 -11.49 -32.20
C LYS A 680 -11.06 -12.62 -33.18
N LEU A 681 -12.09 -13.25 -33.74
CA LEU A 681 -11.90 -14.07 -34.93
C LEU A 681 -11.78 -13.17 -36.18
N LYS A 682 -10.60 -13.16 -36.82
CA LYS A 682 -10.36 -12.53 -38.13
C LYS A 682 -9.52 -13.47 -38.99
N MET A 683 -9.83 -13.49 -40.28
CA MET A 683 -9.06 -14.20 -41.30
C MET A 683 -7.82 -13.37 -41.70
N SER A 684 -6.64 -14.00 -41.85
CA SER A 684 -5.45 -13.29 -42.32
C SER A 684 -5.57 -12.92 -43.80
N LYS A 685 -4.70 -12.01 -44.28
CA LYS A 685 -4.64 -11.67 -45.71
C LYS A 685 -4.14 -12.87 -46.52
N ALA A 686 -3.12 -13.57 -46.01
CA ALA A 686 -2.58 -14.79 -46.59
C ALA A 686 -3.64 -15.89 -46.76
N ASP A 687 -4.50 -16.14 -45.76
CA ASP A 687 -5.57 -17.13 -45.85
C ASP A 687 -6.60 -16.81 -46.94
N LYS A 688 -6.84 -15.52 -47.19
CA LYS A 688 -7.76 -15.07 -48.24
C LYS A 688 -7.15 -15.23 -49.62
N ASP A 689 -5.87 -14.93 -49.75
CA ASP A 689 -5.16 -15.01 -51.03
C ASP A 689 -4.93 -16.49 -51.41
N ASN A 690 -4.50 -17.32 -50.45
CA ASN A 690 -4.42 -18.78 -50.61
C ASN A 690 -5.77 -19.40 -51.03
N MET A 691 -6.88 -18.89 -50.48
CA MET A 691 -8.21 -19.36 -50.87
C MET A 691 -8.69 -18.90 -52.24
N LYS A 692 -8.16 -17.80 -52.78
CA LYS A 692 -8.41 -17.45 -54.19
C LYS A 692 -7.70 -18.42 -55.11
N GLU A 693 -6.48 -18.79 -54.76
CA GLU A 693 -5.65 -19.71 -55.52
C GLU A 693 -6.25 -21.11 -55.56
N ILE A 694 -6.62 -21.67 -54.40
CA ILE A 694 -7.32 -22.97 -54.30
C ILE A 694 -8.66 -22.99 -55.07
N LYS A 695 -9.42 -21.89 -55.06
CA LYS A 695 -10.65 -21.78 -55.85
C LYS A 695 -10.38 -21.73 -57.36
N SER A 696 -9.26 -21.13 -57.76
CA SER A 696 -8.81 -21.12 -59.15
C SER A 696 -8.41 -22.53 -59.60
N GLU A 697 -7.61 -23.23 -58.78
CA GLU A 697 -7.19 -24.61 -59.04
C GLU A 697 -8.39 -25.55 -59.18
N LEU A 698 -9.38 -25.47 -58.27
CA LEU A 698 -10.61 -26.26 -58.36
C LEU A 698 -11.39 -25.97 -59.66
N LYS A 699 -11.43 -24.70 -60.10
CA LYS A 699 -12.11 -24.31 -61.34
C LYS A 699 -11.42 -24.90 -62.57
N GLU A 700 -10.09 -24.95 -62.57
CA GLU A 700 -9.27 -25.60 -63.59
C GLU A 700 -9.60 -27.10 -63.68
N LEU A 701 -9.61 -27.79 -62.53
CA LEU A 701 -9.91 -29.24 -62.46
C LEU A 701 -11.33 -29.56 -62.90
N LEU A 702 -12.33 -28.73 -62.55
CA LEU A 702 -13.71 -28.87 -63.02
C LEU A 702 -13.82 -28.68 -64.55
N LYS A 703 -12.97 -27.85 -65.15
CA LYS A 703 -12.91 -27.69 -66.61
C LYS A 703 -12.28 -28.91 -67.28
N GLN A 704 -11.26 -29.49 -66.67
CA GLN A 704 -10.63 -30.73 -67.13
C GLN A 704 -11.57 -31.94 -67.00
N GLU A 705 -12.34 -32.03 -65.92
CA GLU A 705 -13.38 -33.06 -65.74
C GLU A 705 -14.44 -33.01 -66.84
N LYS A 706 -14.93 -31.81 -67.21
CA LYS A 706 -15.87 -31.63 -68.32
C LYS A 706 -15.28 -32.01 -69.69
N ALA A 707 -13.97 -31.90 -69.86
CA ALA A 707 -13.31 -32.30 -71.11
C ALA A 707 -13.19 -33.84 -71.27
N LEU A 708 -13.26 -34.60 -70.17
CA LEU A 708 -13.23 -36.08 -70.18
C LEU A 708 -14.57 -36.71 -70.61
N ASP A 709 -15.65 -35.93 -70.73
CA ASP A 709 -17.02 -36.38 -71.07
C ASP A 709 -17.23 -36.70 -72.57
N ILE A 710 -16.17 -36.55 -73.39
CA ILE A 710 -16.19 -36.83 -74.84
C ILE A 710 -16.33 -38.33 -75.14
N HIS A 711 -15.80 -39.22 -74.29
CA HIS A 711 -15.83 -40.67 -74.52
C HIS A 711 -17.22 -41.32 -74.37
N GLU A 712 -18.17 -40.69 -73.67
CA GLU A 712 -19.54 -41.22 -73.56
C GLU A 712 -20.31 -41.10 -74.90
N LYS A 713 -19.99 -40.09 -75.72
CA LYS A 713 -20.57 -39.91 -77.05
C LYS A 713 -20.09 -40.99 -78.04
N GLU A 714 -18.83 -41.40 -77.96
CA GLU A 714 -18.24 -42.44 -78.82
C GLU A 714 -18.84 -43.82 -78.52
N LEU A 715 -19.10 -44.14 -77.24
CA LEU A 715 -19.80 -45.38 -76.86
C LEU A 715 -21.23 -45.42 -77.41
N LYS A 716 -21.97 -44.31 -77.27
CA LYS A 716 -23.35 -44.20 -77.80
C LYS A 716 -23.38 -44.37 -79.32
N ALA A 717 -22.37 -43.87 -80.03
CA ALA A 717 -22.23 -44.07 -81.48
C ALA A 717 -21.93 -45.54 -81.84
N CYS A 718 -21.03 -46.22 -81.12
CA CYS A 718 -20.69 -47.63 -81.32
C CYS A 718 -21.91 -48.54 -81.14
N VAL A 719 -22.64 -48.38 -80.03
CA VAL A 719 -23.84 -49.16 -79.72
C VAL A 719 -24.95 -48.90 -80.74
N LYS A 720 -25.11 -47.65 -81.20
CA LYS A 720 -26.10 -47.29 -82.21
C LYS A 720 -25.81 -47.93 -83.57
N MET A 721 -24.54 -47.99 -83.99
CA MET A 721 -24.17 -48.71 -85.22
C MET A 721 -24.42 -50.21 -85.10
N ALA A 722 -24.03 -50.85 -83.99
CA ALA A 722 -24.25 -52.28 -83.77
C ALA A 722 -25.75 -52.64 -83.88
N ALA A 723 -26.61 -51.87 -83.21
CA ALA A 723 -28.06 -52.05 -83.27
C ALA A 723 -28.64 -51.84 -84.69
N THR A 724 -28.06 -50.91 -85.47
CA THR A 724 -28.50 -50.64 -86.84
C THR A 724 -28.15 -51.81 -87.76
N ASN A 725 -26.94 -52.35 -87.65
CA ASN A 725 -26.47 -53.48 -88.43
C ASN A 725 -27.27 -54.75 -88.12
N TYR A 726 -27.54 -55.03 -86.85
CA TYR A 726 -28.37 -56.15 -86.43
C TYR A 726 -29.79 -56.08 -87.02
N LYS A 727 -30.41 -54.89 -87.00
CA LYS A 727 -31.74 -54.67 -87.57
C LYS A 727 -31.77 -54.88 -89.09
N ALA A 728 -30.72 -54.47 -89.80
CA ALA A 728 -30.58 -54.70 -91.24
C ALA A 728 -30.43 -56.20 -91.56
N ALA A 729 -29.59 -56.91 -90.81
CA ALA A 729 -29.39 -58.35 -90.96
C ALA A 729 -30.68 -59.15 -90.66
N SER A 730 -31.37 -58.82 -89.56
CA SER A 730 -32.67 -59.41 -89.19
C SER A 730 -33.73 -59.23 -90.28
N LYS A 731 -33.77 -58.06 -90.92
CA LYS A 731 -34.73 -57.79 -92.01
C LYS A 731 -34.41 -58.61 -93.26
N ASN A 732 -33.13 -58.81 -93.57
CA ASN A 732 -32.68 -59.62 -94.71
C ASN A 732 -33.06 -61.10 -94.52
N ILE A 733 -32.76 -61.70 -93.37
CA ILE A 733 -33.14 -63.10 -93.09
C ILE A 733 -34.66 -63.30 -93.04
N MET A 734 -35.43 -62.30 -92.59
CA MET A 734 -36.89 -62.33 -92.65
C MET A 734 -37.41 -62.29 -94.09
N SER A 735 -36.74 -61.55 -94.98
CA SER A 735 -37.06 -61.55 -96.41
C SER A 735 -36.79 -62.92 -97.02
N GLN A 736 -35.66 -63.54 -96.69
CA GLN A 736 -35.30 -64.89 -97.15
C GLN A 736 -36.33 -65.94 -96.69
N ARG A 737 -36.81 -65.86 -95.45
CA ARG A 737 -37.90 -66.71 -94.93
C ARG A 737 -39.17 -66.55 -95.77
N LYS A 738 -39.61 -65.31 -96.02
CA LYS A 738 -40.82 -65.04 -96.83
C LYS A 738 -40.68 -65.55 -98.25
N GLU A 739 -39.47 -65.53 -98.80
CA GLU A 739 -39.17 -66.04 -100.13
C GLU A 739 -39.16 -67.58 -100.17
N GLY A 740 -38.62 -68.23 -99.14
CA GLY A 740 -38.73 -69.67 -98.91
C GLY A 740 -40.19 -70.13 -98.76
N GLU A 741 -40.98 -69.46 -97.93
CA GLU A 741 -42.42 -69.73 -97.75
C GLU A 741 -43.20 -69.52 -99.07
N LYS A 742 -42.81 -68.55 -99.90
CA LYS A 742 -43.41 -68.36 -101.24
C LYS A 742 -43.07 -69.50 -102.20
N LYS A 743 -41.85 -70.05 -102.16
CA LYS A 743 -41.47 -71.22 -102.96
C LYS A 743 -42.27 -72.46 -102.52
N CYS A 744 -42.48 -72.64 -101.22
CA CYS A 744 -43.27 -73.74 -100.67
C CYS A 744 -44.75 -73.74 -101.11
N LYS A 745 -45.32 -72.60 -101.52
CA LYS A 745 -46.69 -72.52 -102.05
C LYS A 745 -46.86 -73.17 -103.43
N LYS A 746 -45.76 -73.47 -104.14
CA LYS A 746 -45.76 -74.12 -105.46
C LYS A 746 -45.58 -75.65 -105.37
N GLU A 747 -45.37 -76.18 -104.17
CA GLU A 747 -45.23 -77.62 -103.92
C GLU A 747 -46.61 -78.32 -103.88
N PRO A 748 -46.67 -79.64 -104.13
CA PRO A 748 -47.88 -80.45 -103.96
C PRO A 748 -48.50 -80.26 -102.56
N LYS A 749 -49.85 -80.25 -102.47
CA LYS A 749 -50.60 -79.89 -101.25
C LYS A 749 -50.21 -80.69 -100.00
N ASP A 750 -49.75 -81.92 -100.17
CA ASP A 750 -49.26 -82.84 -99.14
C ASP A 750 -47.83 -82.53 -98.66
N MET A 751 -47.01 -81.79 -99.44
CA MET A 751 -45.63 -81.43 -99.11
C MET A 751 -45.42 -79.98 -98.64
N VAL A 752 -46.42 -79.10 -98.81
CA VAL A 752 -46.35 -77.67 -98.42
C VAL A 752 -45.99 -77.48 -96.94
N LYS A 753 -46.53 -78.32 -96.05
CA LYS A 753 -46.28 -78.22 -94.60
C LYS A 753 -44.82 -78.53 -94.27
N ALA A 754 -44.28 -79.64 -94.79
CA ALA A 754 -42.89 -80.04 -94.58
C ALA A 754 -41.90 -79.02 -95.16
N CYS A 755 -42.21 -78.40 -96.30
CA CYS A 755 -41.40 -77.34 -96.89
C CYS A 755 -41.36 -76.08 -96.01
N ASN A 756 -42.52 -75.62 -95.50
CA ASN A 756 -42.58 -74.46 -94.61
C ASN A 756 -41.84 -74.69 -93.28
N ASP A 757 -41.92 -75.90 -92.73
CA ASP A 757 -41.19 -76.26 -91.51
C ASP A 757 -39.67 -76.21 -91.74
N LYS A 758 -39.19 -76.64 -92.91
CA LYS A 758 -37.78 -76.52 -93.31
C LYS A 758 -37.33 -75.07 -93.48
N ALA A 759 -38.13 -74.24 -94.16
CA ALA A 759 -37.83 -72.81 -94.32
C ALA A 759 -37.81 -72.07 -92.96
N LEU A 760 -38.66 -72.49 -92.02
CA LEU A 760 -38.67 -71.96 -90.66
C LEU A 760 -37.44 -72.41 -89.85
N ALA A 761 -37.00 -73.66 -90.01
CA ALA A 761 -35.79 -74.18 -89.36
C ALA A 761 -34.53 -73.42 -89.84
N GLU A 762 -34.39 -73.22 -91.15
CA GLU A 762 -33.28 -72.45 -91.75
C GLU A 762 -33.28 -70.98 -91.27
N TYR A 763 -34.45 -70.34 -91.17
CA TYR A 763 -34.59 -69.00 -90.59
C TYR A 763 -34.13 -68.94 -89.13
N ASN A 764 -34.54 -69.91 -88.30
CA ASN A 764 -34.19 -69.94 -86.89
C ASN A 764 -32.68 -70.17 -86.68
N GLU A 765 -32.02 -70.93 -87.56
CA GLU A 765 -30.58 -71.12 -87.52
C GLU A 765 -29.81 -69.84 -87.90
N LEU A 766 -30.24 -69.15 -88.96
CA LEU A 766 -29.69 -67.86 -89.37
C LEU A 766 -29.89 -66.76 -88.30
N LEU A 767 -31.06 -66.75 -87.64
CA LEU A 767 -31.36 -65.81 -86.55
C LEU A 767 -30.39 -66.00 -85.37
N LYS A 768 -30.17 -67.25 -84.94
CA LYS A 768 -29.20 -67.57 -83.87
C LYS A 768 -27.78 -67.13 -84.21
N LYS A 769 -27.38 -67.15 -85.48
CA LYS A 769 -26.05 -66.71 -85.92
C LYS A 769 -25.89 -65.18 -85.78
N ILE A 770 -26.86 -64.41 -86.27
CA ILE A 770 -26.80 -62.93 -86.18
C ILE A 770 -26.95 -62.42 -84.74
N ASP A 771 -27.69 -63.14 -83.89
CA ASP A 771 -27.80 -62.83 -82.46
C ASP A 771 -26.42 -62.93 -81.78
N ARG A 772 -25.68 -64.03 -82.03
CA ARG A 772 -24.32 -64.20 -81.50
C ARG A 772 -23.33 -63.14 -81.99
N GLU A 773 -23.42 -62.74 -83.26
CA GLU A 773 -22.56 -61.70 -83.83
C GLU A 773 -22.84 -60.33 -83.20
N ASN A 774 -24.11 -60.00 -82.96
CA ASN A 774 -24.51 -58.77 -82.27
C ASN A 774 -24.05 -58.76 -80.81
N ASP A 775 -24.18 -59.89 -80.10
CA ASP A 775 -23.69 -60.01 -78.71
C ASP A 775 -22.17 -59.79 -78.62
N MET A 776 -21.39 -60.33 -79.57
CA MET A 776 -19.94 -60.09 -79.62
C MET A 776 -19.58 -58.62 -79.89
N GLU A 777 -20.28 -57.95 -80.80
CA GLU A 777 -19.99 -56.53 -81.12
C GLU A 777 -20.43 -55.61 -79.96
N MET A 778 -21.50 -55.94 -79.25
CA MET A 778 -21.92 -55.23 -78.03
C MET A 778 -20.88 -55.38 -76.91
N LEU A 779 -20.27 -56.55 -76.76
CA LEU A 779 -19.17 -56.78 -75.81
C LEU A 779 -17.91 -55.98 -76.19
N ARG A 780 -17.61 -55.86 -77.48
CA ARG A 780 -16.50 -55.04 -78.01
C ARG A 780 -16.69 -53.54 -77.71
N CYS A 781 -17.89 -53.01 -77.92
CA CYS A 781 -18.20 -51.62 -77.58
C CYS A 781 -18.03 -51.36 -76.06
N ALA A 782 -18.41 -52.30 -75.19
CA ALA A 782 -18.26 -52.17 -73.73
C ALA A 782 -16.79 -52.16 -73.27
N ASN A 783 -15.92 -52.98 -73.88
CA ASN A 783 -14.52 -53.09 -73.50
C ASN A 783 -13.68 -51.85 -73.88
N LYS A 784 -13.98 -51.18 -75.00
CA LYS A 784 -13.33 -49.91 -75.39
C LYS A 784 -13.55 -48.80 -74.34
N ASN A 785 -14.71 -48.75 -73.69
CA ASN A 785 -15.01 -47.74 -72.67
C ASN A 785 -14.33 -48.02 -71.30
N ARG A 786 -14.06 -49.30 -70.98
CA ARG A 786 -13.38 -49.69 -69.73
C ARG A 786 -11.89 -49.29 -69.71
N GLN A 787 -11.19 -49.36 -70.83
CA GLN A 787 -9.77 -48.97 -70.91
C GLN A 787 -9.55 -47.45 -70.72
N ALA A 788 -10.53 -46.60 -71.06
CA ALA A 788 -10.42 -45.15 -70.90
C ALA A 788 -10.54 -44.67 -69.42
N LYS A 789 -11.25 -45.42 -68.56
CA LYS A 789 -11.49 -45.04 -67.14
C LYS A 789 -10.43 -45.52 -66.14
N SER A 790 -9.44 -46.31 -66.58
CA SER A 790 -8.38 -46.87 -65.72
C SER A 790 -7.10 -46.02 -65.65
N ASN A 791 -7.10 -44.79 -66.18
CA ASN A 791 -5.90 -43.95 -66.22
C ASN A 791 -5.58 -43.38 -64.81
N SER A 792 -4.45 -43.78 -64.24
CA SER A 792 -3.93 -43.38 -62.91
C SER A 792 -4.04 -41.87 -62.63
N ASN A 793 -3.84 -41.05 -63.67
CA ASN A 793 -3.88 -39.59 -63.58
C ASN A 793 -5.28 -39.03 -63.30
N VAL A 794 -6.35 -39.68 -63.79
CA VAL A 794 -7.74 -39.23 -63.57
C VAL A 794 -8.17 -39.49 -62.13
N LYS A 795 -7.72 -40.60 -61.52
CA LYS A 795 -7.96 -40.90 -60.11
C LYS A 795 -7.30 -39.89 -59.19
N LYS A 796 -6.03 -39.55 -59.45
CA LYS A 796 -5.30 -38.50 -58.72
C LYS A 796 -5.96 -37.13 -58.84
N MET A 797 -6.47 -36.79 -60.03
CA MET A 797 -7.22 -35.56 -60.27
C MET A 797 -8.50 -35.49 -59.41
N MET A 798 -9.31 -36.56 -59.39
CA MET A 798 -10.52 -36.64 -58.56
C MET A 798 -10.21 -36.57 -57.06
N GLU A 799 -9.13 -37.20 -56.60
CA GLU A 799 -8.68 -37.12 -55.21
C GLU A 799 -8.25 -35.70 -54.82
N ARG A 800 -7.50 -35.00 -55.69
CA ARG A 800 -7.12 -33.59 -55.49
C ARG A 800 -8.34 -32.65 -55.46
N LYS A 801 -9.32 -32.85 -56.35
CA LYS A 801 -10.59 -32.12 -56.35
C LYS A 801 -11.30 -32.25 -55.00
N LYS A 802 -11.46 -33.49 -54.50
CA LYS A 802 -12.11 -33.77 -53.21
C LYS A 802 -11.36 -33.14 -52.03
N ALA A 803 -10.02 -33.11 -52.07
CA ALA A 803 -9.20 -32.44 -51.07
C ALA A 803 -9.41 -30.91 -51.07
N LEU A 804 -9.41 -30.27 -52.24
CA LEU A 804 -9.65 -28.83 -52.38
C LEU A 804 -11.07 -28.44 -51.92
N GLU A 805 -12.08 -29.25 -52.23
CA GLU A 805 -13.46 -29.05 -51.75
C GLU A 805 -13.55 -29.12 -50.22
N ALA A 806 -12.83 -30.06 -49.59
CA ALA A 806 -12.76 -30.17 -48.13
C ALA A 806 -12.07 -28.96 -47.48
N GLU A 807 -11.00 -28.43 -48.09
CA GLU A 807 -10.33 -27.21 -47.63
C GLU A 807 -11.24 -25.97 -47.73
N ILE A 808 -11.96 -25.82 -48.84
CA ILE A 808 -12.95 -24.74 -49.02
C ILE A 808 -14.08 -24.86 -47.99
N ALA A 809 -14.58 -26.07 -47.73
CA ALA A 809 -15.61 -26.32 -46.72
C ALA A 809 -15.14 -25.93 -45.32
N LYS A 810 -13.89 -26.27 -44.97
CA LYS A 810 -13.26 -25.88 -43.69
C LYS A 810 -13.11 -24.36 -43.57
N TYR A 811 -12.69 -23.68 -44.64
CA TYR A 811 -12.61 -22.22 -44.69
C TYR A 811 -13.99 -21.55 -44.54
N ASN A 812 -15.00 -22.04 -45.24
CA ASN A 812 -16.38 -21.54 -45.16
C ASN A 812 -16.96 -21.72 -43.75
N LYS A 813 -16.68 -22.84 -43.08
CA LYS A 813 -17.03 -23.08 -41.67
C LYS A 813 -16.35 -22.07 -40.74
N GLY A 814 -15.09 -21.72 -41.02
CA GLY A 814 -14.37 -20.63 -40.33
C GLY A 814 -15.02 -19.26 -40.55
N LEU A 815 -15.42 -18.94 -41.79
CA LEU A 815 -16.14 -17.71 -42.12
C LEU A 815 -17.50 -17.61 -41.44
N ALA A 816 -18.26 -18.71 -41.38
CA ALA A 816 -19.54 -18.76 -40.69
C ALA A 816 -19.38 -18.45 -39.19
N ARG A 817 -18.37 -19.04 -38.53
CA ARG A 817 -18.02 -18.73 -37.14
C ARG A 817 -17.62 -17.26 -36.95
N ILE A 818 -16.89 -16.68 -37.89
CA ILE A 818 -16.54 -15.24 -37.87
C ILE A 818 -17.80 -14.38 -38.00
N LYS A 819 -18.74 -14.75 -38.88
CA LYS A 819 -20.01 -14.02 -39.08
C LYS A 819 -20.88 -14.08 -37.83
N ASP A 820 -21.15 -15.27 -37.30
CA ASP A 820 -21.91 -15.48 -36.06
C ASP A 820 -21.31 -14.69 -34.87
N ASN A 821 -19.99 -14.73 -34.72
CA ASN A 821 -19.30 -13.96 -33.69
C ASN A 821 -19.37 -12.43 -33.90
N LYS A 822 -19.36 -11.95 -35.15
CA LYS A 822 -19.57 -10.51 -35.44
C LYS A 822 -20.99 -10.08 -35.09
N GLU A 823 -21.96 -10.95 -35.31
CA GLU A 823 -23.38 -10.72 -35.06
C GLU A 823 -23.68 -10.71 -33.56
N LYS A 824 -23.24 -11.74 -32.82
CA LYS A 824 -23.31 -11.82 -31.34
C LYS A 824 -22.65 -10.65 -30.62
N ASN A 825 -21.66 -10.01 -31.22
CA ASN A 825 -20.93 -8.88 -30.66
C ASN A 825 -21.28 -7.52 -31.28
N LYS A 826 -22.30 -7.44 -32.14
CA LYS A 826 -22.68 -6.23 -32.88
C LYS A 826 -23.06 -5.10 -31.94
N GLU A 827 -23.94 -5.37 -30.98
CA GLU A 827 -24.39 -4.41 -29.96
C GLU A 827 -23.24 -3.93 -29.08
N LYS A 828 -22.48 -4.87 -28.49
CA LYS A 828 -21.29 -4.56 -27.68
C LYS A 828 -20.26 -3.68 -28.40
N ARG A 829 -20.14 -3.84 -29.73
CA ARG A 829 -19.27 -2.99 -30.57
C ARG A 829 -19.89 -1.63 -30.86
N ALA A 830 -21.20 -1.55 -31.02
CA ALA A 830 -21.93 -0.29 -31.15
C ALA A 830 -21.74 0.57 -29.88
N ASP A 831 -21.89 -0.03 -28.69
CA ASP A 831 -21.64 0.65 -27.41
C ASP A 831 -20.23 1.27 -27.36
N ILE A 832 -19.21 0.50 -27.72
CA ILE A 832 -17.81 0.97 -27.72
C ILE A 832 -17.58 2.10 -28.74
N LYS A 833 -18.30 2.08 -29.88
CA LYS A 833 -18.19 3.11 -30.93
C LYS A 833 -18.74 4.46 -30.46
N VAL A 834 -19.79 4.50 -29.66
CA VAL A 834 -20.34 5.75 -29.09
C VAL A 834 -19.24 6.54 -28.36
N PHE A 835 -18.43 5.86 -27.54
CA PHE A 835 -17.31 6.49 -26.84
C PHE A 835 -16.18 6.93 -27.77
N ALA A 836 -15.96 6.23 -28.90
CA ALA A 836 -14.95 6.62 -29.87
C ALA A 836 -15.32 7.95 -30.57
N ILE A 837 -16.60 8.13 -30.91
CA ILE A 837 -17.13 9.36 -31.50
C ILE A 837 -16.97 10.53 -30.53
N LYS A 838 -17.48 10.39 -29.29
CA LYS A 838 -17.36 11.43 -28.24
C LYS A 838 -15.90 11.79 -27.95
N LYS A 839 -14.99 10.81 -28.00
CA LYS A 839 -13.55 11.03 -27.80
C LYS A 839 -12.93 11.85 -28.93
N ASN A 840 -13.34 11.65 -30.18
CA ASN A 840 -12.82 12.42 -31.31
C ASN A 840 -13.27 13.88 -31.24
N ASP A 841 -14.54 14.13 -30.92
CA ASP A 841 -15.05 15.50 -30.68
C ASP A 841 -14.25 16.22 -29.58
N LEU A 842 -14.06 15.59 -28.42
CA LEU A 842 -13.27 16.17 -27.33
C LEU A 842 -11.79 16.39 -27.68
N LYS A 843 -11.21 15.56 -28.55
CA LYS A 843 -9.83 15.72 -29.01
C LYS A 843 -9.68 16.98 -29.87
N GLU A 844 -10.60 17.22 -30.80
CA GLU A 844 -10.56 18.42 -31.64
C GLU A 844 -10.76 19.68 -30.77
N LYS A 845 -11.76 19.70 -29.89
CA LYS A 845 -11.94 20.79 -28.91
C LYS A 845 -10.70 21.06 -28.05
N THR A 846 -10.04 19.99 -27.58
CA THR A 846 -8.79 20.10 -26.81
C THR A 846 -7.65 20.66 -27.64
N LYS A 847 -7.59 20.33 -28.93
CA LYS A 847 -6.54 20.78 -29.87
C LYS A 847 -6.72 22.26 -30.20
N GLU A 848 -7.96 22.69 -30.47
CA GLU A 848 -8.31 24.09 -30.70
C GLU A 848 -7.99 24.96 -29.49
N LEU A 849 -8.46 24.58 -28.29
CA LEU A 849 -8.20 25.34 -27.07
C LEU A 849 -6.71 25.42 -26.72
N ARG A 850 -5.91 24.40 -27.07
CA ARG A 850 -4.45 24.46 -26.89
C ARG A 850 -3.80 25.53 -27.75
N LYS A 851 -4.28 25.73 -28.98
CA LYS A 851 -3.74 26.77 -29.87
C LYS A 851 -4.00 28.16 -29.29
N SER A 852 -5.24 28.44 -28.88
CA SER A 852 -5.61 29.74 -28.31
C SER A 852 -4.88 30.04 -26.99
N ILE A 853 -4.57 29.03 -26.17
CA ILE A 853 -3.81 29.22 -24.92
C ILE A 853 -2.40 29.75 -25.17
N VAL A 854 -1.74 29.41 -26.29
CA VAL A 854 -0.38 29.89 -26.59
C VAL A 854 -0.38 31.40 -26.74
N GLU A 855 -1.31 31.93 -27.52
CA GLU A 855 -1.46 33.38 -27.75
C GLU A 855 -1.84 34.11 -26.46
N LEU A 856 -2.76 33.54 -25.68
CA LEU A 856 -3.16 34.09 -24.38
C LEU A 856 -2.00 34.09 -23.36
N GLU A 857 -1.10 33.11 -23.42
CA GLU A 857 0.07 33.03 -22.54
C GLU A 857 1.04 34.19 -22.77
N GLU A 858 1.27 34.55 -24.02
CA GLU A 858 2.15 35.67 -24.39
C GLU A 858 1.59 36.99 -23.88
N LYS A 859 0.29 37.25 -24.11
CA LYS A 859 -0.40 38.44 -23.59
C LYS A 859 -0.37 38.51 -22.07
N TYR A 860 -0.56 37.37 -21.40
CA TYR A 860 -0.49 37.29 -19.94
C TYR A 860 0.92 37.58 -19.42
N LYS A 861 1.97 37.01 -20.02
CA LYS A 861 3.38 37.28 -19.65
C LYS A 861 3.77 38.73 -19.90
N ALA A 862 3.33 39.32 -21.00
CA ALA A 862 3.55 40.74 -21.29
C ALA A 862 2.93 41.63 -20.20
N SER A 863 1.70 41.33 -19.79
CA SER A 863 1.02 42.04 -18.68
C SER A 863 1.75 41.86 -17.34
N GLN A 864 2.28 40.66 -17.07
CA GLN A 864 3.09 40.43 -15.86
C GLN A 864 4.40 41.23 -15.84
N ARG A 865 5.05 41.42 -16.99
CA ARG A 865 6.27 42.24 -17.10
C ARG A 865 5.97 43.70 -16.76
N LYS A 866 4.91 44.27 -17.36
CA LYS A 866 4.45 45.64 -17.08
C LYS A 866 4.11 45.84 -15.59
N ILE A 867 3.42 44.90 -14.96
CA ILE A 867 3.13 44.95 -13.51
C ILE A 867 4.43 44.84 -12.68
N GLY A 868 5.44 44.13 -13.17
CA GLY A 868 6.74 43.99 -12.52
C GLY A 868 7.51 45.30 -12.37
N GLU A 869 7.26 46.27 -13.26
CA GLU A 869 7.87 47.61 -13.28
C GLU A 869 7.27 48.55 -12.21
N ILE A 870 6.15 48.19 -11.59
CA ILE A 870 5.54 48.95 -10.49
C ILE A 870 6.45 48.89 -9.25
N THR A 871 6.90 50.06 -8.80
CA THR A 871 7.80 50.23 -7.64
C THR A 871 7.06 50.05 -6.31
N ASP A 872 5.81 50.52 -6.21
CA ASP A 872 4.99 50.33 -5.01
C ASP A 872 4.56 48.87 -4.83
N LYS A 873 4.79 48.34 -3.62
CA LYS A 873 4.63 46.92 -3.33
C LYS A 873 3.17 46.52 -3.12
N VAL A 874 2.32 47.43 -2.67
CA VAL A 874 0.88 47.19 -2.41
C VAL A 874 0.11 47.26 -3.73
N GLU A 875 0.38 48.28 -4.52
CA GLU A 875 -0.21 48.49 -5.84
C GLU A 875 0.17 47.37 -6.81
N ARG A 876 1.44 46.97 -6.85
CA ARG A 876 1.87 45.81 -7.64
C ARG A 876 1.14 44.53 -7.24
N ARG A 877 0.89 44.32 -5.94
CA ARG A 877 0.12 43.17 -5.46
C ARG A 877 -1.34 43.23 -5.90
N LYS A 878 -1.97 44.41 -5.88
CA LYS A 878 -3.35 44.63 -6.31
C LYS A 878 -3.49 44.39 -7.82
N ALA A 879 -2.64 44.99 -8.64
CA ALA A 879 -2.60 44.80 -10.09
C ALA A 879 -2.38 43.32 -10.48
N LEU A 880 -1.48 42.61 -9.77
CA LEU A 880 -1.25 41.19 -10.00
C LEU A 880 -2.45 40.31 -9.58
N ALA A 881 -3.22 40.74 -8.58
CA ALA A 881 -4.44 40.05 -8.17
C ALA A 881 -5.57 40.24 -9.19
N GLU A 882 -5.76 41.46 -9.68
CA GLU A 882 -6.73 41.78 -10.74
C GLU A 882 -6.42 41.03 -12.03
N LEU A 883 -5.16 41.06 -12.49
CA LEU A 883 -4.73 40.28 -13.66
C LEU A 883 -5.02 38.78 -13.49
N LYS A 884 -4.88 38.23 -12.28
CA LYS A 884 -5.21 36.81 -12.03
C LYS A 884 -6.71 36.53 -12.05
N MET A 885 -7.55 37.49 -11.67
CA MET A 885 -9.01 37.33 -11.65
C MET A 885 -9.63 37.44 -13.06
N SER A 886 -9.12 38.34 -13.90
CA SER A 886 -9.66 38.61 -15.24
C SER A 886 -8.92 37.91 -16.38
N SER A 887 -7.85 37.15 -16.09
CA SER A 887 -7.03 36.52 -17.12
C SER A 887 -7.76 35.40 -17.87
N ALA A 888 -8.09 35.70 -19.13
CA ALA A 888 -8.56 34.73 -20.12
C ALA A 888 -7.60 33.53 -20.26
N TYR A 889 -6.28 33.75 -20.11
CA TYR A 889 -5.28 32.68 -20.12
C TYR A 889 -5.51 31.67 -18.98
N LEU A 890 -5.72 32.15 -17.75
CA LEU A 890 -5.94 31.29 -16.59
C LEU A 890 -7.26 30.53 -16.70
N LEU A 891 -8.31 31.17 -17.22
CA LEU A 891 -9.60 30.55 -17.49
C LEU A 891 -9.48 29.43 -18.54
N ALA A 892 -8.85 29.72 -19.69
CA ALA A 892 -8.61 28.74 -20.75
C ALA A 892 -7.76 27.56 -20.27
N LYS A 893 -6.74 27.80 -19.42
CA LYS A 893 -5.98 26.72 -18.78
C LYS A 893 -6.84 25.82 -17.88
N LYS A 894 -7.79 26.39 -17.15
CA LYS A 894 -8.72 25.65 -16.30
C LYS A 894 -9.67 24.79 -17.15
N GLU A 895 -10.21 25.35 -18.22
CA GLU A 895 -11.08 24.66 -19.17
C GLU A 895 -10.33 23.52 -19.89
N LEU A 896 -9.09 23.75 -20.33
CA LEU A 896 -8.25 22.70 -20.92
C LEU A 896 -8.02 21.53 -19.97
N LYS A 897 -7.87 21.81 -18.66
CA LYS A 897 -7.74 20.77 -17.63
C LYS A 897 -9.04 19.96 -17.48
N GLU A 898 -10.21 20.61 -17.65
CA GLU A 898 -11.52 19.96 -17.61
C GLU A 898 -11.78 19.08 -18.82
N LEU A 899 -11.53 19.59 -20.04
CA LEU A 899 -11.63 18.81 -21.28
C LEU A 899 -10.72 17.60 -21.27
N ARG A 900 -9.46 17.74 -20.81
CA ARG A 900 -8.53 16.61 -20.65
C ARG A 900 -9.05 15.57 -19.66
N ALA A 901 -9.66 16.00 -18.55
CA ALA A 901 -10.24 15.08 -17.57
C ALA A 901 -11.47 14.35 -18.14
N GLN A 902 -12.33 15.03 -18.88
CA GLN A 902 -13.48 14.42 -19.57
C GLN A 902 -13.01 13.38 -20.62
N ALA A 903 -12.02 13.73 -21.44
CA ALA A 903 -11.43 12.82 -22.41
C ALA A 903 -10.80 11.59 -21.74
N SER A 904 -10.12 11.78 -20.59
CA SER A 904 -9.57 10.68 -19.80
C SER A 904 -10.66 9.78 -19.21
N LYS A 905 -11.76 10.34 -18.67
CA LYS A 905 -12.92 9.57 -18.20
C LYS A 905 -13.51 8.70 -19.30
N LEU A 906 -13.82 9.27 -20.46
CA LEU A 906 -14.34 8.51 -21.60
C LEU A 906 -13.38 7.40 -22.05
N ASN A 907 -12.07 7.67 -22.04
CA ASN A 907 -11.06 6.67 -22.37
C ASN A 907 -11.04 5.54 -21.34
N SER A 908 -11.15 5.85 -20.05
CA SER A 908 -11.19 4.87 -18.97
C SER A 908 -12.47 4.02 -19.03
N GLN A 909 -13.63 4.62 -19.30
CA GLN A 909 -14.91 3.92 -19.49
C GLN A 909 -14.89 3.03 -20.73
N GLN A 910 -14.34 3.52 -21.85
CA GLN A 910 -14.19 2.69 -23.05
C GLN A 910 -13.24 1.50 -22.78
N GLN A 911 -12.18 1.69 -22.01
CA GLN A 911 -11.28 0.60 -21.62
C GLN A 911 -11.99 -0.41 -20.72
N LEU A 912 -12.74 0.06 -19.72
CA LEU A 912 -13.53 -0.78 -18.82
C LEU A 912 -14.49 -1.67 -19.62
N MET A 913 -15.25 -1.10 -20.55
CA MET A 913 -16.16 -1.86 -21.41
C MET A 913 -15.42 -2.86 -22.30
N LYS A 914 -14.29 -2.45 -22.91
CA LYS A 914 -13.48 -3.37 -23.72
C LYS A 914 -12.99 -4.57 -22.91
N VAL A 915 -12.66 -4.38 -21.63
CA VAL A 915 -12.23 -5.47 -20.75
C VAL A 915 -13.42 -6.33 -20.31
N SER A 916 -14.52 -5.70 -19.86
CA SER A 916 -15.75 -6.39 -19.46
C SER A 916 -16.34 -7.25 -20.58
N TYR A 917 -16.34 -6.74 -21.82
CA TYR A 917 -16.82 -7.47 -23.00
C TYR A 917 -15.79 -8.47 -23.58
N GLY A 918 -14.61 -8.62 -22.96
CA GLY A 918 -13.58 -9.57 -23.41
C GLY A 918 -12.84 -9.15 -24.69
N PHE A 919 -13.03 -7.93 -25.20
CA PHE A 919 -12.31 -7.42 -26.37
C PHE A 919 -10.86 -7.00 -26.07
N LYS A 920 -10.50 -6.84 -24.80
CA LYS A 920 -9.16 -6.45 -24.36
C LYS A 920 -8.83 -7.10 -23.02
N LYS A 921 -7.65 -7.73 -22.90
CA LYS A 921 -7.07 -8.11 -21.60
C LYS A 921 -6.27 -6.94 -21.03
N ILE A 922 -6.27 -6.78 -19.70
CA ILE A 922 -5.31 -5.88 -19.04
C ILE A 922 -4.00 -6.64 -18.91
N LYS A 923 -3.00 -6.20 -19.67
CA LYS A 923 -1.64 -6.75 -19.64
C LYS A 923 -0.74 -5.88 -18.77
N GLN A 924 0.43 -6.40 -18.40
CA GLN A 924 1.52 -5.61 -17.81
C GLN A 924 1.13 -4.91 -16.50
N ILE A 925 0.36 -5.62 -15.67
CA ILE A 925 -0.22 -5.11 -14.42
C ILE A 925 0.35 -5.79 -13.17
N SER A 926 1.09 -6.89 -13.34
CA SER A 926 1.64 -7.67 -12.23
C SER A 926 2.79 -6.94 -11.54
N GLN A 927 2.99 -7.23 -10.25
CA GLN A 927 4.08 -6.67 -9.47
C GLN A 927 5.43 -7.10 -10.03
N GLN A 928 5.55 -8.36 -10.48
CA GLN A 928 6.74 -8.85 -11.17
C GLN A 928 7.08 -7.97 -12.38
N TYR A 929 6.12 -7.75 -13.28
CA TYR A 929 6.34 -6.90 -14.45
C TYR A 929 6.77 -5.47 -14.05
N ALA A 930 6.08 -4.89 -13.07
CA ALA A 930 6.35 -3.52 -12.65
C ALA A 930 7.73 -3.37 -11.99
N ILE A 931 8.16 -4.35 -11.20
CA ILE A 931 9.49 -4.33 -10.58
C ILE A 931 10.57 -4.58 -11.63
N ASP A 932 10.39 -5.59 -12.48
CA ASP A 932 11.37 -5.99 -13.51
C ASP A 932 11.55 -4.93 -14.60
N LYS A 933 10.52 -4.16 -14.93
CA LYS A 933 10.62 -3.14 -15.97
C LYS A 933 11.17 -1.82 -15.45
N TYR A 934 10.80 -1.42 -14.23
CA TYR A 934 10.98 -0.06 -13.74
C TYR A 934 11.99 0.07 -12.60
N CYS A 935 12.28 -1.00 -11.86
CA CYS A 935 13.12 -0.93 -10.66
C CYS A 935 14.42 -1.72 -10.75
N VAL A 936 14.39 -2.89 -11.42
CA VAL A 936 15.53 -3.75 -11.74
C VAL A 936 15.91 -3.51 -13.19
#